data_AF-A0A6N3BJK8-F1
#
_entry.id   AF-A0A6N3BJK8-F1
#
_cell.length_a   1.000
_cell.length_b   1.000
_cell.length_c   1.000
_cell.angle_alpha   90.00
_cell.angle_beta   90.00
_cell.angle_gamma   90.00
#
_symmetry.space_group_name_H-M   'P 1'
#
loop_
_entity.id
_entity.type
_entity.pdbx_description
1 polymer ?
#
loop_
_entity_poly.entity_id
_entity_poly.type
_entity_poly.pdbx_seq_one_letter_code
_entity_poly.pdbx_strand_id
1 'polypeptide(L)'
;MKRQIEWMVYGIMLLLSVGCREDVDALYGVKSRPGIPVCFATAWPQDVAGLKRGIADKKDFKEADVIHVSAEFTLDPLTTESQTEEKVTKYTILTLENGAWVNTRTEEQYEMTWPWNAKEAKFTAYYLENWTGPIAQVGVELEPVVLDRFAYRDSVFNPDPLEAVTEKIEYGHAVHLAFHHLCTRLTLVGVDDEDEYGLRFKSVGGVERSLQNACTMKLDEDNRLHFRFVEEESRQITAQVDDEGDEKSVTFHLAPGDYSTFSLLKRSEYAYITISDVQELGELKAGESYTVSLEDLKSNITPDDGDNWWDDKDDPTVGTYEGFDVKDFMNAIKECNKDYTCTLNGDTVTLLQKNKHRNEMKLMANVDFKGESFIPEDLPDIVTFNGGGFSILNLVNPMFNTLYGTVENLNLRGARLIHKESDPDASSTADHDTGWGVLARVCEGGTVSNVSLADAELDITLHNGDGLDKAYCIGALVGKLPRGSLTDIMLSGSIKVTAEAANPEAAYTSCMGGVVGQCNGTLANVDNLRGGSGAEIVVTNKCRGTGSRYTGGVVGLLTDANGALEGGNVRVSVHAEEAEGSWNYTGGVAGGVRFGALISDVTVAGNVTGGKVADYKETNTHSAVGGLVGYVDKASVTGGIAFGKVAMSPDYPSPNDHSWYTLGGVIGAMRDAVEIARNEGRNRFDTTPYEGKSHYEAGTFTAGSGSTSELKDKGNSADGTGAFVGSDK
;
A
#
# COMPACT_ATOMS: atom_id res chain seq x y z
N MET A 1 29.50 -58.55 62.82
CA MET A 1 28.93 -57.20 62.57
C MET A 1 29.82 -56.04 63.01
N LYS A 2 30.61 -56.08 64.10
CA LYS A 2 31.52 -54.96 64.44
C LYS A 2 32.75 -54.79 63.52
N ARG A 3 33.28 -55.90 62.96
CA ARG A 3 34.52 -55.88 62.16
C ARG A 3 34.36 -55.44 60.69
N GLN A 4 33.12 -55.42 60.17
CA GLN A 4 32.82 -54.93 58.80
C GLN A 4 32.54 -53.42 58.77
N ILE A 5 32.10 -52.84 59.89
CA ILE A 5 31.89 -51.39 60.02
C ILE A 5 33.23 -50.67 60.19
N GLU A 6 34.19 -51.26 60.92
CA GLU A 6 35.54 -50.68 61.06
C GLU A 6 36.29 -50.61 59.73
N TRP A 7 36.19 -51.62 58.87
CA TRP A 7 36.82 -51.60 57.54
C TRP A 7 36.16 -50.62 56.55
N MET A 8 34.85 -50.39 56.65
CA MET A 8 34.17 -49.34 55.89
C MET A 8 34.56 -47.94 56.37
N VAL A 9 34.73 -47.73 57.68
CA VAL A 9 35.14 -46.42 58.24
C VAL A 9 36.60 -46.11 57.91
N TYR A 10 37.52 -47.09 57.93
CA TYR A 10 38.89 -46.89 57.48
C TYR A 10 39.00 -46.70 55.95
N GLY A 11 38.13 -47.34 55.16
CA GLY A 11 38.05 -47.12 53.71
C GLY A 11 37.53 -45.73 53.33
N ILE A 12 36.53 -45.22 54.04
CA ILE A 12 35.97 -43.87 53.84
C ILE A 12 36.94 -42.79 54.35
N MET A 13 37.65 -43.02 55.47
CA MET A 13 38.69 -42.10 55.94
C MET A 13 39.93 -42.06 55.02
N LEU A 14 40.31 -43.17 54.37
CA LEU A 14 41.40 -43.16 53.39
C LEU A 14 41.00 -42.46 52.07
N LEU A 15 39.73 -42.54 51.67
CA LEU A 15 39.19 -41.84 50.49
C LEU A 15 38.96 -40.35 50.75
N LEU A 16 38.69 -39.94 51.99
CA LEU A 16 38.60 -38.53 52.40
C LEU A 16 39.98 -37.87 52.59
N SER A 17 41.07 -38.62 52.67
CA SER A 17 42.43 -38.09 52.86
C SER A 17 43.29 -38.01 51.57
N VAL A 18 42.72 -38.26 50.39
CA VAL A 18 43.42 -38.18 49.09
C VAL A 18 42.80 -37.14 48.14
N GLY A 19 41.82 -36.35 48.58
CA GLY A 19 41.29 -35.20 47.83
C GLY A 19 41.69 -33.88 48.48
N CYS A 20 42.55 -33.11 47.80
CA CYS A 20 42.95 -31.73 48.09
C CYS A 20 44.00 -31.53 49.20
N ARG A 21 45.21 -31.99 48.87
CA ARG A 21 46.46 -31.39 49.35
C ARG A 21 46.54 -29.97 48.77
N GLU A 22 46.53 -28.94 49.62
CA GLU A 22 47.17 -27.66 49.31
C GLU A 22 48.67 -27.95 49.12
N ASP A 23 49.12 -28.04 47.87
CA ASP A 23 50.49 -27.71 47.44
C ASP A 23 50.69 -28.14 45.98
N VAL A 24 50.48 -27.22 45.03
CA VAL A 24 51.43 -27.02 43.91
C VAL A 24 51.39 -25.59 43.33
N ASP A 25 51.22 -24.53 44.13
CA ASP A 25 51.28 -23.14 43.60
C ASP A 25 52.67 -22.48 43.68
N ALA A 26 53.65 -23.09 44.35
CA ALA A 26 54.97 -22.47 44.55
C ALA A 26 56.07 -22.86 43.55
N LEU A 27 55.80 -23.61 42.47
CA LEU A 27 56.87 -24.24 41.66
C LEU A 27 56.86 -24.04 40.14
N TYR A 28 56.01 -23.20 39.56
CA TYR A 28 56.07 -22.88 38.13
C TYR A 28 56.05 -21.36 37.88
N GLY A 29 57.02 -20.89 37.10
CA GLY A 29 57.26 -19.47 36.81
C GLY A 29 56.03 -18.74 36.28
N VAL A 30 55.83 -17.53 36.82
CA VAL A 30 54.63 -16.66 36.82
C VAL A 30 54.19 -16.13 35.44
N LYS A 31 54.74 -16.60 34.30
CA LYS A 31 54.52 -15.95 32.99
C LYS A 31 53.76 -16.74 31.92
N SER A 32 53.26 -17.96 32.18
CA SER A 32 52.54 -18.73 31.14
C SER A 32 51.60 -19.81 31.70
N ARG A 33 50.62 -19.45 32.53
CA ARG A 33 49.48 -20.34 32.82
C ARG A 33 48.39 -20.10 31.76
N PRO A 34 47.95 -21.14 31.01
CA PRO A 34 46.79 -20.99 30.12
C PRO A 34 45.56 -20.67 30.96
N GLY A 35 44.76 -19.70 30.52
CA GLY A 35 43.54 -19.27 31.22
C GLY A 35 42.46 -20.37 31.23
N ILE A 36 41.50 -20.26 32.14
CA ILE A 36 40.37 -21.20 32.22
C ILE A 36 39.27 -20.72 31.27
N PRO A 37 38.75 -21.55 30.33
CA PRO A 37 37.64 -21.15 29.46
C PRO A 37 36.41 -20.70 30.26
N VAL A 38 35.76 -19.62 29.80
CA VAL A 38 34.50 -19.15 30.42
C VAL A 38 33.34 -19.98 29.88
N CYS A 39 32.55 -20.56 30.79
CA CYS A 39 31.33 -21.28 30.43
C CYS A 39 30.12 -20.34 30.45
N PHE A 40 29.31 -20.35 29.39
CA PHE A 40 28.13 -19.49 29.26
C PHE A 40 26.83 -20.30 29.28
N ALA A 41 25.83 -19.74 29.96
CA ALA A 41 24.44 -20.15 29.85
C ALA A 41 23.59 -18.91 29.59
N THR A 42 22.60 -18.99 28.72
CA THR A 42 21.73 -17.85 28.41
C THR A 42 20.29 -18.10 28.84
N ALA A 43 19.54 -17.03 29.08
CA ALA A 43 18.09 -17.07 29.21
C ALA A 43 17.48 -16.09 28.21
N TRP A 44 16.50 -16.55 27.44
CA TRP A 44 15.70 -15.71 26.55
C TRP A 44 14.74 -14.83 27.38
N PRO A 45 14.49 -13.57 26.98
CA PRO A 45 13.49 -12.72 27.64
C PRO A 45 12.11 -13.37 27.64
N GLN A 46 11.40 -13.35 28.77
CA GLN A 46 10.02 -13.84 28.82
C GLN A 46 9.06 -12.77 28.32
N ASP A 47 8.31 -13.06 27.27
CA ASP A 47 7.27 -12.16 26.74
C ASP A 47 6.04 -12.06 27.65
N VAL A 48 5.39 -10.89 27.63
CA VAL A 48 4.07 -10.70 28.21
C VAL A 48 3.03 -11.37 27.31
N ALA A 49 2.36 -12.41 27.83
CA ALA A 49 1.36 -13.18 27.09
C ALA A 49 0.12 -12.34 26.73
N GLY A 50 -0.37 -12.45 25.48
CA GLY A 50 -1.76 -12.09 25.17
C GLY A 50 -2.09 -11.42 23.83
N LEU A 51 -1.12 -11.09 22.97
CA LEU A 51 -1.40 -10.41 21.69
C LEU A 51 -1.23 -11.37 20.50
N LYS A 52 -2.24 -11.42 19.62
CA LYS A 52 -2.12 -12.02 18.27
C LYS A 52 -1.33 -11.04 17.39
N ARG A 53 -0.42 -11.57 16.57
CA ARG A 53 0.54 -10.78 15.78
C ARG A 53 0.78 -11.48 14.43
N GLY A 54 0.79 -10.70 13.35
CA GLY A 54 0.97 -11.21 11.98
C GLY A 54 2.38 -11.73 11.71
N ILE A 55 3.37 -11.13 12.38
CA ILE A 55 4.74 -11.67 12.47
C ILE A 55 4.97 -12.13 13.90
N ALA A 56 5.17 -13.44 14.05
CA ALA A 56 5.48 -14.05 15.32
C ALA A 56 6.86 -13.60 15.82
N ASP A 57 6.92 -13.15 17.07
CA ASP A 57 8.20 -12.79 17.68
C ASP A 57 9.02 -14.02 18.00
N LYS A 58 10.34 -13.83 18.00
CA LYS A 58 11.30 -14.85 18.37
C LYS A 58 11.13 -15.16 19.86
N LYS A 59 10.98 -16.44 20.20
CA LYS A 59 10.71 -16.91 21.58
C LYS A 59 11.87 -17.66 22.22
N ASP A 60 12.89 -17.97 21.43
CA ASP A 60 14.06 -18.71 21.83
C ASP A 60 15.24 -18.43 20.88
N PHE A 61 16.44 -18.74 21.37
CA PHE A 61 17.62 -18.82 20.52
C PHE A 61 17.55 -20.09 19.66
N LYS A 62 17.96 -19.97 18.40
CA LYS A 62 18.00 -21.05 17.41
C LYS A 62 19.45 -21.48 17.16
N GLU A 63 19.62 -22.72 16.72
CA GLU A 63 20.92 -23.22 16.28
C GLU A 63 21.55 -22.27 15.25
N ALA A 64 22.85 -22.02 15.38
CA ALA A 64 23.62 -21.03 14.61
C ALA A 64 23.37 -19.54 14.96
N ASP A 65 22.51 -19.23 15.93
CA ASP A 65 22.46 -17.87 16.48
C ASP A 65 23.82 -17.47 17.06
N VAL A 66 24.17 -16.20 16.93
CA VAL A 66 25.45 -15.65 17.40
C VAL A 66 25.20 -14.54 18.42
N ILE A 67 25.94 -14.57 19.52
CA ILE A 67 26.00 -13.49 20.50
C ILE A 67 27.40 -12.90 20.57
N HIS A 68 27.47 -11.59 20.74
CA HIS A 68 28.71 -10.85 20.94
C HIS A 68 28.90 -10.63 22.43
N VAL A 69 30.07 -10.96 22.98
CA VAL A 69 30.34 -10.85 24.42
C VAL A 69 31.62 -10.07 24.66
N SER A 70 31.52 -9.03 25.49
CA SER A 70 32.66 -8.32 26.07
C SER A 70 32.74 -8.61 27.56
N ALA A 71 33.94 -8.88 28.07
CA ALA A 71 34.19 -9.22 29.45
C ALA A 71 35.29 -8.33 30.02
N GLU A 72 34.97 -7.58 31.07
CA GLU A 72 35.92 -6.76 31.83
C GLU A 72 36.34 -7.51 33.10
N PHE A 73 37.57 -8.03 33.12
CA PHE A 73 38.15 -8.75 34.25
C PHE A 73 38.90 -7.78 35.16
N THR A 74 38.58 -7.80 36.45
CA THR A 74 39.31 -7.06 37.48
C THR A 74 40.40 -7.96 38.07
N LEU A 75 41.65 -7.54 37.94
CA LEU A 75 42.82 -8.30 38.40
C LEU A 75 43.07 -8.08 39.90
N ASP A 76 43.62 -9.09 40.59
CA ASP A 76 44.04 -8.97 41.98
C ASP A 76 45.23 -8.00 42.10
N PRO A 77 45.10 -6.85 42.80
CA PRO A 77 46.18 -5.88 42.97
C PRO A 77 47.44 -6.47 43.61
N LEU A 78 47.33 -7.56 44.37
CA LEU A 78 48.50 -8.23 44.96
C LEU A 78 49.36 -8.97 43.93
N THR A 79 48.85 -9.13 42.71
CA THR A 79 49.48 -9.86 41.60
C THR A 79 49.92 -8.97 40.45
N THR A 80 49.52 -7.70 40.44
CA THR A 80 49.86 -6.71 39.39
C THR A 80 51.17 -6.00 39.72
N GLU A 81 51.95 -5.62 38.69
CA GLU A 81 53.22 -4.91 38.90
C GLU A 81 53.00 -3.52 39.55
N SER A 82 51.86 -2.89 39.28
CA SER A 82 51.49 -1.59 39.82
C SER A 82 51.01 -1.62 41.28
N GLN A 83 50.65 -2.80 41.81
CA GLN A 83 49.93 -2.96 43.09
C GLN A 83 48.62 -2.16 43.16
N THR A 84 48.05 -1.83 42.01
CA THR A 84 46.76 -1.15 41.88
C THR A 84 45.76 -2.03 41.15
N GLU A 85 44.47 -1.68 41.27
CA GLU A 85 43.40 -2.36 40.54
C GLU A 85 43.59 -2.12 39.04
N GLU A 86 43.89 -3.20 38.31
CA GLU A 86 44.00 -3.20 36.86
C GLU A 86 42.83 -3.97 36.26
N LYS A 87 42.42 -3.57 35.06
CA LYS A 87 41.33 -4.20 34.32
C LYS A 87 41.83 -4.68 32.97
N VAL A 88 41.41 -5.88 32.59
CA VAL A 88 41.67 -6.47 31.27
C VAL A 88 40.34 -6.77 30.63
N THR A 89 40.11 -6.24 29.43
CA THR A 89 38.87 -6.47 28.70
C THR A 89 39.13 -7.38 27.50
N LYS A 90 38.27 -8.39 27.35
CA LYS A 90 38.30 -9.34 26.22
C LYS A 90 36.99 -9.29 25.46
N TYR A 91 37.04 -9.62 24.18
CA TYR A 91 35.88 -9.71 23.29
C TYR A 91 35.83 -11.08 22.62
N THR A 92 34.62 -11.62 22.42
CA THR A 92 34.41 -12.86 21.67
C THR A 92 33.03 -12.86 21.00
N ILE A 93 32.83 -13.84 20.13
CA ILE A 93 31.52 -14.24 19.65
C ILE A 93 31.25 -15.69 20.05
N LEU A 94 30.01 -15.99 20.42
CA LEU A 94 29.58 -17.35 20.74
C LEU A 94 28.47 -17.75 19.78
N THR A 95 28.60 -18.93 19.18
CA THR A 95 27.59 -19.52 18.31
C THR A 95 26.85 -20.60 19.11
N LEU A 96 25.52 -20.66 18.99
CA LEU A 96 24.76 -21.75 19.58
C LEU A 96 24.93 -23.01 18.72
N GLU A 97 25.63 -24.01 19.27
CA GLU A 97 25.80 -25.32 18.66
C GLU A 97 25.38 -26.45 19.61
N ASN A 98 24.49 -27.33 19.16
CA ASN A 98 23.97 -28.48 19.91
C ASN A 98 23.44 -28.09 21.30
N GLY A 99 22.82 -26.91 21.41
CA GLY A 99 22.28 -26.38 22.66
C GLY A 99 23.32 -25.81 23.64
N ALA A 100 24.56 -25.62 23.21
CA ALA A 100 25.62 -24.98 24.00
C ALA A 100 26.21 -23.77 23.26
N TRP A 101 26.52 -22.70 24.00
CA TRP A 101 27.21 -21.54 23.45
C TRP A 101 28.70 -21.83 23.35
N VAL A 102 29.19 -21.94 22.12
CA VAL A 102 30.57 -22.30 21.83
C VAL A 102 31.28 -21.17 21.10
N ASN A 103 32.55 -20.94 21.45
CA ASN A 103 33.41 -20.10 20.67
C ASN A 103 34.00 -20.92 19.51
N THR A 104 33.54 -20.67 18.30
CA THR A 104 34.01 -21.36 17.08
C THR A 104 35.27 -20.74 16.48
N ARG A 105 35.77 -19.65 17.06
CA ARG A 105 36.96 -18.92 16.62
C ARG A 105 38.23 -19.52 17.22
N THR A 106 39.28 -19.58 16.41
CA THR A 106 40.59 -20.11 16.80
C THR A 106 41.64 -19.02 16.97
N GLU A 107 41.31 -17.76 16.66
CA GLU A 107 42.21 -16.62 16.83
C GLU A 107 42.31 -16.19 18.30
N GLU A 108 43.53 -16.01 18.82
CA GLU A 108 43.79 -15.65 20.23
C GLU A 108 43.04 -14.38 20.68
N GLN A 109 42.85 -13.41 19.78
CA GLN A 109 42.15 -12.16 20.06
C GLN A 109 40.64 -12.32 20.37
N TYR A 110 40.05 -13.47 20.01
CA TYR A 110 38.65 -13.78 20.31
C TYR A 110 38.53 -14.84 21.41
N GLU A 111 39.63 -15.21 22.07
CA GLU A 111 39.62 -16.22 23.13
C GLU A 111 39.03 -15.66 24.43
N MET A 112 37.98 -16.30 24.93
CA MET A 112 37.33 -15.93 26.19
C MET A 112 37.73 -16.88 27.32
N THR A 113 38.85 -16.57 27.95
CA THR A 113 39.40 -17.28 29.11
C THR A 113 39.61 -16.34 30.30
N TRP A 114 39.32 -16.84 31.50
CA TRP A 114 39.64 -16.19 32.77
C TRP A 114 41.15 -15.97 32.90
N PRO A 115 41.62 -14.73 33.05
CA PRO A 115 43.01 -14.45 33.43
C PRO A 115 43.31 -15.12 34.78
N TRP A 116 44.48 -15.77 34.91
CA TRP A 116 44.84 -16.55 36.12
C TRP A 116 44.83 -15.74 37.42
N ASN A 117 44.97 -14.41 37.31
CA ASN A 117 44.98 -13.47 38.42
C ASN A 117 43.74 -12.58 38.47
N ALA A 118 42.67 -12.92 37.74
CA ALA A 118 41.40 -12.24 37.87
C ALA A 118 40.74 -12.60 39.21
N LYS A 119 40.12 -11.60 39.84
CA LYS A 119 39.30 -11.77 41.05
C LYS A 119 37.82 -11.92 40.69
N GLU A 120 37.34 -11.03 39.83
CA GLU A 120 35.96 -10.99 39.37
C GLU A 120 35.87 -10.41 37.95
N ALA A 121 34.73 -10.58 37.29
CA ALA A 121 34.48 -10.01 35.97
C ALA A 121 33.05 -9.50 35.78
N LYS A 122 32.90 -8.54 34.86
CA LYS A 122 31.63 -8.06 34.31
C LYS A 122 31.52 -8.52 32.86
N PHE A 123 30.37 -9.07 32.48
CA PHE A 123 30.08 -9.51 31.12
C PHE A 123 28.92 -8.68 30.55
N THR A 124 29.11 -8.19 29.33
CA THR A 124 28.07 -7.54 28.53
C THR A 124 27.92 -8.33 27.23
N ALA A 125 26.69 -8.71 26.89
CA ALA A 125 26.40 -9.44 25.68
C ALA A 125 25.27 -8.81 24.86
N TYR A 126 25.38 -8.89 23.53
CA TYR A 126 24.36 -8.44 22.60
C TYR A 126 24.00 -9.54 21.60
N TYR A 127 22.74 -9.58 21.19
CA TYR A 127 22.21 -10.48 20.16
C TYR A 127 21.40 -9.67 19.14
N LEU A 128 21.62 -9.94 17.85
CA LEU A 128 20.79 -9.44 16.74
C LEU A 128 20.90 -10.41 15.55
N GLU A 129 19.76 -10.82 14.99
CA GLU A 129 19.66 -11.93 14.01
C GLU A 129 20.53 -11.74 12.74
N ASN A 130 20.84 -10.49 12.37
CA ASN A 130 21.63 -10.18 11.18
C ASN A 130 23.14 -10.02 11.44
N TRP A 131 23.60 -10.08 12.69
CA TRP A 131 25.02 -9.97 13.04
C TRP A 131 25.59 -11.33 13.44
N THR A 132 26.09 -12.05 12.45
CA THR A 132 26.57 -13.44 12.60
C THR A 132 28.10 -13.56 12.59
N GLY A 133 28.84 -12.47 12.38
CA GLY A 133 30.30 -12.45 12.30
C GLY A 133 30.96 -11.55 13.36
N PRO A 134 32.25 -11.73 13.66
CA PRO A 134 32.94 -10.90 14.65
C PRO A 134 33.15 -9.47 14.13
N ILE A 135 33.14 -8.49 15.04
CA ILE A 135 33.55 -7.12 14.73
C ILE A 135 35.06 -7.12 14.44
N ALA A 136 35.41 -7.01 13.17
CA ALA A 136 36.80 -7.13 12.71
C ALA A 136 37.60 -5.83 12.80
N GLN A 137 36.93 -4.68 12.86
CA GLN A 137 37.56 -3.35 12.89
C GLN A 137 37.18 -2.61 14.17
N VAL A 138 38.19 -2.29 14.97
CA VAL A 138 38.06 -1.48 16.18
C VAL A 138 37.75 -0.03 15.82
N GLY A 139 36.83 0.58 16.55
CA GLY A 139 36.42 1.98 16.40
C GLY A 139 35.48 2.26 15.22
N VAL A 140 35.14 1.25 14.43
CA VAL A 140 34.24 1.35 13.26
C VAL A 140 32.89 0.74 13.62
N GLU A 141 31.81 1.43 13.24
CA GLU A 141 30.45 0.94 13.43
C GLU A 141 30.08 -0.09 12.36
N LEU A 142 29.33 -1.11 12.77
CA LEU A 142 28.75 -2.06 11.84
C LEU A 142 27.70 -1.38 10.95
N GLU A 143 27.43 -1.99 9.79
CA GLU A 143 26.31 -1.60 8.94
C GLU A 143 25.01 -1.61 9.78
N PRO A 144 24.25 -0.50 9.80
CA PRO A 144 23.02 -0.41 10.57
C PRO A 144 21.98 -1.42 10.12
N VAL A 145 21.24 -1.96 11.09
CA VAL A 145 20.11 -2.85 10.85
C VAL A 145 18.83 -2.04 11.11
N VAL A 146 18.06 -1.80 10.05
CA VAL A 146 16.75 -1.13 10.13
C VAL A 146 15.78 -1.94 10.99
N LEU A 147 14.89 -1.27 11.70
CA LEU A 147 13.93 -1.87 12.64
C LEU A 147 12.61 -2.32 12.00
N ASP A 148 12.55 -2.35 10.66
CA ASP A 148 11.36 -2.73 9.90
C ASP A 148 10.90 -4.17 10.22
N ARG A 149 9.58 -4.44 10.13
CA ARG A 149 8.99 -5.76 10.39
C ARG A 149 8.12 -6.22 9.23
N PHE A 150 8.61 -7.17 8.43
CA PHE A 150 7.86 -7.71 7.30
C PHE A 150 8.19 -9.19 7.03
N ALA A 151 7.20 -9.93 6.57
CA ALA A 151 7.36 -11.29 6.07
C ALA A 151 7.17 -11.31 4.55
N TYR A 152 8.16 -11.80 3.82
CA TYR A 152 8.11 -11.96 2.38
C TYR A 152 8.49 -13.39 1.98
N ARG A 153 7.51 -14.14 1.46
CA ARG A 153 7.66 -15.57 1.13
C ARG A 153 8.16 -16.37 2.34
N ASP A 154 9.32 -17.02 2.22
CA ASP A 154 9.95 -17.83 3.27
C ASP A 154 10.91 -17.02 4.17
N SER A 155 11.02 -15.71 3.97
CA SER A 155 11.92 -14.84 4.73
C SER A 155 11.14 -13.91 5.64
N VAL A 156 11.49 -13.90 6.93
CA VAL A 156 10.92 -13.00 7.93
C VAL A 156 12.02 -12.06 8.37
N PHE A 157 11.78 -10.76 8.25
CA PHE A 157 12.65 -9.72 8.79
C PHE A 157 11.96 -9.15 10.04
N ASN A 158 12.49 -9.50 11.21
CA ASN A 158 11.96 -9.07 12.52
C ASN A 158 13.12 -8.72 13.48
N PRO A 159 13.79 -7.59 13.25
CA PRO A 159 14.93 -7.14 14.04
C PRO A 159 14.49 -6.78 15.47
N ASP A 160 15.02 -7.50 16.45
CA ASP A 160 14.73 -7.28 17.88
C ASP A 160 16.04 -7.42 18.68
N PRO A 161 16.83 -6.34 18.81
CA PRO A 161 18.12 -6.36 19.50
C PRO A 161 17.94 -6.68 20.98
N LEU A 162 18.77 -7.58 21.50
CA LEU A 162 18.77 -7.97 22.91
C LEU A 162 20.10 -7.63 23.59
N GLU A 163 20.04 -7.36 24.90
CA GLU A 163 21.20 -7.13 25.75
C GLU A 163 21.14 -8.01 27.00
N ALA A 164 22.30 -8.47 27.47
CA ALA A 164 22.47 -9.04 28.80
C ALA A 164 23.69 -8.40 29.49
N VAL A 165 23.54 -8.02 30.76
CA VAL A 165 24.66 -7.53 31.59
C VAL A 165 24.70 -8.32 32.89
N THR A 166 25.84 -8.94 33.16
CA THR A 166 26.07 -9.72 34.38
C THR A 166 27.31 -9.20 35.09
N GLU A 167 27.15 -8.72 36.32
CA GLU A 167 28.22 -8.06 37.09
C GLU A 167 28.76 -8.96 38.22
N LYS A 168 30.03 -8.74 38.59
CA LYS A 168 30.69 -9.34 39.77
C LYS A 168 30.67 -10.87 39.80
N ILE A 169 30.99 -11.50 38.68
CA ILE A 169 31.19 -12.95 38.63
C ILE A 169 32.58 -13.29 39.18
N GLU A 170 32.65 -14.11 40.22
CA GLU A 170 33.91 -14.57 40.81
C GLU A 170 34.70 -15.46 39.83
N TYR A 171 36.03 -15.43 39.95
CA TYR A 171 36.94 -16.21 39.11
C TYR A 171 36.54 -17.67 38.95
N GLY A 172 36.44 -18.13 37.70
CA GLY A 172 36.18 -19.54 37.36
C GLY A 172 34.71 -19.96 37.43
N HIS A 173 33.78 -19.08 37.82
CA HIS A 173 32.36 -19.39 37.80
C HIS A 173 31.76 -19.32 36.38
N ALA A 174 30.68 -20.07 36.16
CA ALA A 174 29.90 -20.00 34.94
C ALA A 174 29.10 -18.69 34.88
N VAL A 175 28.96 -18.14 33.68
CA VAL A 175 28.28 -16.87 33.42
C VAL A 175 26.87 -17.16 32.94
N HIS A 176 25.88 -16.64 33.67
CA HIS A 176 24.50 -16.64 33.22
C HIS A 176 24.15 -15.28 32.61
N LEU A 177 23.81 -15.26 31.33
CA LEU A 177 23.40 -14.08 30.56
C LEU A 177 21.87 -14.09 30.40
N ALA A 178 21.19 -13.29 31.22
CA ALA A 178 19.74 -13.09 31.09
C ALA A 178 19.48 -11.92 30.15
N PHE A 179 18.92 -12.19 28.98
CA PHE A 179 18.69 -11.17 27.96
C PHE A 179 17.36 -10.42 28.18
N HIS A 180 17.36 -9.13 27.87
CA HIS A 180 16.19 -8.27 27.77
C HIS A 180 16.14 -7.56 26.41
N HIS A 181 14.95 -7.21 25.95
CA HIS A 181 14.76 -6.46 24.71
C HIS A 181 15.25 -5.03 24.88
N LEU A 182 16.00 -4.54 23.88
CA LEU A 182 16.42 -3.14 23.80
C LEU A 182 15.35 -2.26 23.15
N CYS A 183 14.51 -2.83 22.29
CA CYS A 183 13.38 -2.13 21.68
C CYS A 183 12.19 -2.00 22.65
N THR A 184 11.34 -1.02 22.36
CA THR A 184 9.97 -0.94 22.85
C THR A 184 9.02 -1.35 21.72
N ARG A 185 7.83 -1.86 22.06
CA ARG A 185 6.83 -2.28 21.07
C ARG A 185 5.59 -1.40 21.12
N LEU A 186 5.15 -0.92 19.97
CA LEU A 186 3.90 -0.17 19.82
C LEU A 186 2.99 -0.90 18.84
N THR A 187 1.83 -1.34 19.32
CA THR A 187 0.77 -1.97 18.52
C THR A 187 -0.39 -1.00 18.35
N LEU A 188 -0.76 -0.70 17.11
CA LEU A 188 -1.96 0.06 16.76
C LEU A 188 -3.04 -0.91 16.28
N VAL A 189 -4.25 -0.81 16.82
CA VAL A 189 -5.40 -1.67 16.50
C VAL A 189 -6.50 -0.84 15.83
N GLY A 190 -7.26 -1.45 14.91
CA GLY A 190 -8.29 -0.76 14.14
C GLY A 190 -7.71 0.03 12.96
N VAL A 191 -6.61 -0.46 12.38
CA VAL A 191 -6.04 0.09 11.14
C VAL A 191 -6.90 -0.33 9.93
N ASP A 192 -6.78 0.42 8.82
CA ASP A 192 -7.53 0.13 7.59
C ASP A 192 -6.97 -1.09 6.84
N ASP A 193 -7.62 -1.42 5.71
CA ASP A 193 -7.21 -2.48 4.80
C ASP A 193 -5.97 -2.09 3.98
N GLU A 194 -4.80 -2.22 4.59
CA GLU A 194 -3.50 -2.00 3.98
C GLU A 194 -2.57 -3.19 4.24
N ASP A 195 -1.60 -3.41 3.36
CA ASP A 195 -0.60 -4.47 3.55
C ASP A 195 0.39 -4.12 4.68
N GLU A 196 0.71 -2.83 4.85
CA GLU A 196 1.71 -2.33 5.78
C GLU A 196 1.50 -0.84 6.12
N TYR A 197 2.06 -0.42 7.25
CA TYR A 197 2.14 0.98 7.64
C TYR A 197 3.58 1.39 7.98
N GLY A 198 3.92 2.63 7.66
CA GLY A 198 5.13 3.31 8.13
C GLY A 198 4.84 4.20 9.34
N LEU A 199 5.83 4.36 10.21
CA LEU A 199 5.82 5.35 11.30
C LEU A 199 6.96 6.34 11.11
N ARG A 200 6.66 7.65 11.15
CA ARG A 200 7.66 8.72 11.12
C ARG A 200 7.30 9.88 12.04
N PHE A 201 8.25 10.78 12.30
CA PHE A 201 7.95 12.09 12.88
C PHE A 201 7.73 13.14 11.79
N LYS A 202 6.67 13.94 11.91
CA LYS A 202 6.44 15.12 11.04
C LYS A 202 7.34 16.28 11.48
N SER A 203 7.85 17.04 10.52
CA SER A 203 8.56 18.31 10.79
C SER A 203 7.56 19.35 11.29
N VAL A 204 7.78 19.90 12.50
CA VAL A 204 6.94 20.96 13.05
C VAL A 204 7.76 22.26 13.07
N GLY A 205 7.35 23.26 12.30
CA GLY A 205 8.03 24.56 12.24
C GLY A 205 9.42 24.52 11.59
N GLY A 206 9.69 23.53 10.74
CA GLY A 206 10.98 23.35 10.05
C GLY A 206 12.08 22.71 10.90
N VAL A 207 11.76 22.27 12.12
CA VAL A 207 12.66 21.48 12.97
C VAL A 207 12.23 20.02 12.87
N GLU A 208 13.03 19.21 12.19
CA GLU A 208 12.82 17.77 12.09
C GLU A 208 13.26 17.07 13.37
N ARG A 209 12.36 16.25 13.92
CA ARG A 209 12.70 15.33 14.99
C ARG A 209 13.28 14.06 14.38
N SER A 210 14.50 13.71 14.78
CA SER A 210 15.18 12.47 14.34
C SER A 210 14.43 11.24 14.87
N LEU A 211 14.08 10.31 13.97
CA LEU A 211 13.60 8.97 14.31
C LEU A 211 14.78 8.00 14.24
N GLN A 212 15.11 7.37 15.38
CA GLN A 212 16.12 6.32 15.40
C GLN A 212 15.51 5.00 14.90
N ASN A 213 15.50 4.83 13.58
CA ASN A 213 14.86 3.72 12.87
C ASN A 213 15.78 2.53 12.58
N ALA A 214 17.04 2.57 13.02
CA ALA A 214 17.98 1.48 12.89
C ALA A 214 18.82 1.32 14.16
N CYS A 215 19.59 0.23 14.23
CA CYS A 215 20.56 0.00 15.30
C CYS A 215 21.92 -0.44 14.77
N THR A 216 22.98 -0.09 15.50
CA THR A 216 24.36 -0.48 15.19
C THR A 216 25.14 -0.81 16.46
N MET A 217 26.27 -1.50 16.28
CA MET A 217 27.20 -1.87 17.33
C MET A 217 28.64 -1.58 16.89
N LYS A 218 29.49 -1.24 17.86
CA LYS A 218 30.93 -1.07 17.64
C LYS A 218 31.73 -1.69 18.79
N LEU A 219 32.97 -2.05 18.46
CA LEU A 219 33.99 -2.42 19.44
C LEU A 219 34.97 -1.25 19.61
N ASP A 220 35.24 -0.82 20.84
CA ASP A 220 36.25 0.22 21.10
C ASP A 220 37.68 -0.34 21.23
N GLU A 221 38.65 0.57 21.42
CA GLU A 221 40.09 0.23 21.57
C GLU A 221 40.38 -0.67 22.78
N ASP A 222 39.48 -0.67 23.76
CA ASP A 222 39.55 -1.49 24.97
C ASP A 222 38.72 -2.77 24.85
N ASN A 223 38.29 -3.20 23.65
CA ASN A 223 37.42 -4.36 23.44
C ASN A 223 36.04 -4.30 24.14
N ARG A 224 35.53 -3.10 24.43
CA ARG A 224 34.16 -2.94 24.94
C ARG A 224 33.16 -2.81 23.81
N LEU A 225 32.02 -3.46 23.97
CA LEU A 225 30.89 -3.39 23.05
C LEU A 225 30.03 -2.18 23.37
N HIS A 226 29.68 -1.42 22.33
CA HIS A 226 28.77 -0.28 22.42
C HIS A 226 27.65 -0.47 21.41
N PHE A 227 26.42 -0.60 21.91
CA PHE A 227 25.19 -0.60 21.11
C PHE A 227 24.61 0.81 21.05
N ARG A 228 24.02 1.18 19.91
CA ARG A 228 23.24 2.42 19.79
C ARG A 228 22.15 2.31 18.73
N PHE A 229 21.04 3.00 18.98
CA PHE A 229 20.07 3.31 17.95
C PHE A 229 20.56 4.50 17.10
N VAL A 230 20.34 4.43 15.78
CA VAL A 230 20.79 5.41 14.78
C VAL A 230 19.65 5.75 13.83
N GLU A 231 19.79 6.87 13.13
CA GLU A 231 18.90 7.30 12.05
C GLU A 231 19.51 6.88 10.71
N GLU A 232 18.70 6.21 9.88
CA GLU A 232 18.97 5.85 8.49
C GLU A 232 18.14 6.71 7.53
N GLU A 233 18.54 6.75 6.26
CA GLU A 233 18.02 7.67 5.23
C GLU A 233 16.48 7.63 5.07
N SER A 234 15.85 6.47 5.31
CA SER A 234 14.40 6.32 5.18
C SER A 234 13.60 7.11 6.21
N ARG A 235 14.19 7.42 7.38
CA ARG A 235 13.55 8.14 8.51
C ARG A 235 12.17 7.65 8.91
N GLN A 236 11.87 6.40 8.58
CA GLN A 236 10.62 5.71 8.88
C GLN A 236 10.93 4.29 9.35
N ILE A 237 9.99 3.73 10.12
CA ILE A 237 9.97 2.31 10.49
C ILE A 237 8.70 1.71 9.91
N THR A 238 8.83 0.68 9.09
CA THR A 238 7.68 0.04 8.42
C THR A 238 7.34 -1.29 9.08
N ALA A 239 6.05 -1.56 9.25
CA ALA A 239 5.54 -2.81 9.78
C ALA A 239 4.34 -3.34 9.00
N GLN A 240 4.33 -4.64 8.74
CA GLN A 240 3.24 -5.34 8.08
C GLN A 240 1.99 -5.40 8.95
N VAL A 241 0.82 -5.32 8.33
CA VAL A 241 -0.48 -5.46 8.99
C VAL A 241 -0.76 -6.92 9.31
N ASP A 242 -1.31 -7.14 10.50
CA ASP A 242 -1.85 -8.41 10.97
C ASP A 242 -3.36 -8.46 10.71
N ASP A 243 -3.78 -9.47 9.94
CA ASP A 243 -5.16 -9.73 9.54
C ASP A 243 -5.72 -11.05 10.16
N GLU A 244 -5.03 -11.65 11.14
CA GLU A 244 -5.49 -12.90 11.79
C GLU A 244 -6.47 -12.67 12.98
N GLY A 245 -6.92 -11.42 13.20
CA GLY A 245 -7.76 -10.98 14.32
C GLY A 245 -9.18 -10.52 13.94
N ASP A 246 -9.99 -10.14 14.94
CA ASP A 246 -11.31 -9.52 14.73
C ASP A 246 -11.18 -8.05 14.23
N GLU A 247 -10.04 -7.41 14.53
CA GLU A 247 -9.65 -6.08 14.07
C GLU A 247 -8.21 -6.14 13.54
N LYS A 248 -7.94 -5.44 12.43
CA LYS A 248 -6.60 -5.34 11.85
C LYS A 248 -5.67 -4.56 12.79
N SER A 249 -4.42 -4.97 12.86
CA SER A 249 -3.42 -4.30 13.71
C SER A 249 -2.05 -4.22 13.06
N VAL A 250 -1.22 -3.28 13.50
CA VAL A 250 0.18 -3.15 13.08
C VAL A 250 1.06 -2.97 14.31
N THR A 251 2.23 -3.63 14.34
CA THR A 251 3.15 -3.59 15.48
C THR A 251 4.54 -3.15 15.04
N PHE A 252 5.05 -2.07 15.64
CA PHE A 252 6.38 -1.50 15.38
C PHE A 252 7.39 -1.87 16.47
N HIS A 253 8.64 -2.13 16.06
CA HIS A 253 9.81 -2.14 16.96
C HIS A 253 10.46 -0.77 16.92
N LEU A 254 10.53 -0.12 18.09
CA LEU A 254 10.95 1.27 18.21
C LEU A 254 12.14 1.37 19.18
N ALA A 255 12.99 2.37 18.99
CA ALA A 255 13.91 2.79 20.04
C ALA A 255 13.09 3.31 21.25
N PRO A 256 13.50 3.07 22.51
CA PRO A 256 12.85 3.66 23.66
C PRO A 256 12.86 5.19 23.58
N GLY A 257 11.74 5.84 23.89
CA GLY A 257 11.63 7.29 23.75
C GLY A 257 10.20 7.81 23.72
N ASP A 258 10.06 9.08 23.34
CA ASP A 258 8.78 9.77 23.26
C ASP A 258 8.12 9.56 21.89
N TYR A 259 6.93 8.98 21.87
CA TYR A 259 6.09 8.80 20.69
C TYR A 259 4.69 9.42 20.90
N SER A 260 4.59 10.46 21.73
CA SER A 260 3.35 11.21 21.98
C SER A 260 2.80 11.88 20.73
N THR A 261 3.68 12.16 19.76
CA THR A 261 3.32 12.71 18.46
C THR A 261 4.09 11.99 17.35
N PHE A 262 3.37 11.37 16.42
CA PHE A 262 3.93 10.70 15.24
C PHE A 262 2.92 10.65 14.10
N SER A 263 3.42 10.43 12.89
CA SER A 263 2.61 10.21 11.71
C SER A 263 2.65 8.75 11.31
N LEU A 264 1.46 8.22 11.02
CA LEU A 264 1.30 6.91 10.41
C LEU A 264 1.20 7.12 8.90
N LEU A 265 1.99 6.39 8.13
CA LEU A 265 1.98 6.39 6.68
C LEU A 265 1.35 5.10 6.20
N LYS A 266 0.52 5.17 5.16
CA LYS A 266 0.25 4.00 4.32
C LYS A 266 1.51 3.68 3.49
N ARG A 267 1.47 2.70 2.58
CA ARG A 267 2.61 2.31 1.73
C ARG A 267 3.32 3.47 0.99
N SER A 268 2.66 4.63 0.88
CA SER A 268 3.24 5.91 0.42
C SER A 268 4.19 6.60 1.42
N GLU A 269 5.11 7.44 0.93
CA GLU A 269 5.91 8.35 1.77
C GLU A 269 5.10 9.54 2.37
N TYR A 270 3.77 9.51 2.29
CA TYR A 270 2.89 10.54 2.82
C TYR A 270 2.20 10.06 4.10
N ALA A 271 2.12 10.97 5.07
CA ALA A 271 1.42 10.72 6.32
C ALA A 271 -0.07 10.59 6.02
N TYR A 272 -0.65 9.44 6.36
CA TYR A 272 -2.07 9.17 6.26
C TYR A 272 -2.82 9.88 7.40
N ILE A 273 -2.30 9.77 8.62
CA ILE A 273 -2.79 10.45 9.81
C ILE A 273 -1.62 10.90 10.66
N THR A 274 -1.79 12.03 11.36
CA THR A 274 -0.88 12.46 12.41
C THR A 274 -1.58 12.39 13.75
N ILE A 275 -1.04 11.54 14.62
CA ILE A 275 -1.48 11.36 16.02
C ILE A 275 -0.65 12.32 16.85
N SER A 276 -1.30 13.21 17.60
CA SER A 276 -0.64 14.24 18.39
C SER A 276 -1.08 14.22 19.86
N ASP A 277 -0.17 14.68 20.73
CA ASP A 277 -0.44 14.95 22.15
C ASP A 277 -0.99 13.77 22.96
N VAL A 278 -0.60 12.53 22.62
CA VAL A 278 -0.95 11.33 23.39
C VAL A 278 0.04 11.16 24.55
N GLN A 279 -0.32 11.61 25.74
CA GLN A 279 0.57 11.65 26.90
C GLN A 279 1.07 10.26 27.31
N GLU A 280 0.24 9.24 27.14
CA GLU A 280 0.55 7.84 27.43
C GLU A 280 1.71 7.30 26.58
N LEU A 281 1.96 7.92 25.42
CA LEU A 281 3.07 7.59 24.52
C LEU A 281 4.29 8.51 24.72
N GLY A 282 4.30 9.36 25.76
CA GLY A 282 5.41 10.28 26.02
C GLY A 282 6.72 9.62 26.49
N GLU A 283 6.67 8.38 26.98
CA GLU A 283 7.87 7.66 27.45
C GLU A 283 7.70 6.13 27.30
N LEU A 284 7.99 5.62 26.10
CA LEU A 284 8.02 4.19 25.85
C LEU A 284 9.37 3.60 26.29
N LYS A 285 9.31 2.55 27.12
CA LYS A 285 10.47 1.92 27.77
C LYS A 285 10.93 0.65 27.06
N ALA A 286 12.24 0.41 27.06
CA ALA A 286 12.83 -0.84 26.57
C ALA A 286 12.19 -2.06 27.24
N GLY A 287 11.86 -3.08 26.46
CA GLY A 287 11.24 -4.32 26.95
C GLY A 287 9.74 -4.26 27.19
N GLU A 288 9.12 -3.09 27.11
CA GLU A 288 7.68 -2.93 27.32
C GLU A 288 6.90 -2.96 25.99
N SER A 289 5.62 -3.34 26.08
CA SER A 289 4.69 -3.36 24.94
C SER A 289 3.47 -2.51 25.22
N TYR A 290 3.13 -1.65 24.27
CA TYR A 290 2.03 -0.70 24.35
C TYR A 290 1.03 -1.02 23.24
N THR A 291 -0.26 -1.09 23.56
CA THR A 291 -1.33 -1.33 22.59
C THR A 291 -2.32 -0.19 22.65
N VAL A 292 -2.63 0.39 21.50
CA VAL A 292 -3.52 1.55 21.38
C VAL A 292 -4.50 1.33 20.24
N SER A 293 -5.78 1.61 20.47
CA SER A 293 -6.80 1.59 19.42
C SER A 293 -6.84 2.94 18.69
N LEU A 294 -6.88 2.92 17.35
CA LEU A 294 -7.11 4.13 16.56
C LEU A 294 -8.49 4.74 16.82
N GLU A 295 -9.47 3.93 17.22
CA GLU A 295 -10.78 4.45 17.62
C GLU A 295 -10.69 5.30 18.90
N ASP A 296 -9.91 4.86 19.88
CA ASP A 296 -9.69 5.60 21.14
C ASP A 296 -8.91 6.90 20.89
N LEU A 297 -8.10 6.94 19.83
CA LEU A 297 -7.31 8.10 19.42
C LEU A 297 -8.03 9.07 18.49
N LYS A 298 -9.32 8.87 18.17
CA LYS A 298 -10.08 9.73 17.22
C LYS A 298 -9.97 11.23 17.52
N SER A 299 -9.86 11.65 18.77
CA SER A 299 -9.70 13.07 19.16
C SER A 299 -8.28 13.62 18.97
N ASN A 300 -7.30 12.74 18.88
CA ASN A 300 -5.87 13.04 18.75
C ASN A 300 -5.36 12.82 17.32
N ILE A 301 -6.20 12.22 16.47
CA ILE A 301 -5.96 12.06 15.05
C ILE A 301 -6.34 13.36 14.35
N THR A 302 -5.33 14.03 13.84
CA THR A 302 -5.49 14.98 12.76
C THR A 302 -5.33 14.18 11.46
N PRO A 303 -6.33 14.16 10.56
CA PRO A 303 -6.05 13.87 9.17
C PRO A 303 -4.88 14.76 8.79
N ASP A 304 -3.83 14.16 8.23
CA ASP A 304 -2.83 15.01 7.63
C ASP A 304 -3.51 15.55 6.37
N ASP A 305 -4.16 16.72 6.50
CA ASP A 305 -4.64 17.51 5.39
C ASP A 305 -3.41 17.76 4.55
N GLY A 306 -3.13 16.89 3.57
CA GLY A 306 -1.86 16.84 2.85
C GLY A 306 -1.40 18.24 2.55
N ASP A 307 -0.45 18.73 3.36
CA ASP A 307 -0.03 20.13 3.41
C ASP A 307 0.16 20.57 1.97
N ASN A 308 -0.76 21.41 1.47
CA ASN A 308 -0.80 21.90 0.09
C ASN A 308 -0.15 20.92 -0.90
N TRP A 309 -0.82 19.79 -1.12
CA TRP A 309 -0.53 18.82 -2.19
C TRP A 309 -0.44 19.44 -3.60
N TRP A 310 -0.76 20.72 -3.70
CA TRP A 310 -0.53 21.58 -4.83
C TRP A 310 0.42 22.67 -4.36
N ASP A 311 1.66 22.57 -4.82
CA ASP A 311 2.17 23.76 -5.45
C ASP A 311 1.17 24.06 -6.59
N ASP A 312 0.36 25.11 -6.42
CA ASP A 312 -0.26 25.88 -7.51
C ASP A 312 0.83 26.45 -8.48
N LYS A 313 2.02 25.86 -8.52
CA LYS A 313 3.08 26.21 -9.43
C LYS A 313 2.71 25.62 -10.78
N ASP A 314 2.62 26.54 -11.73
CA ASP A 314 3.25 26.50 -13.05
C ASP A 314 3.70 25.11 -13.51
N ASP A 315 3.36 24.77 -14.76
CA ASP A 315 3.81 23.58 -15.52
C ASP A 315 5.05 22.89 -14.91
N PRO A 316 4.96 21.59 -14.54
CA PRO A 316 6.02 20.91 -13.83
C PRO A 316 7.33 21.07 -14.60
N THR A 317 8.36 21.59 -13.93
CA THR A 317 9.67 21.76 -14.57
C THR A 317 10.24 20.38 -14.90
N VAL A 318 10.45 20.11 -16.18
CA VAL A 318 11.03 18.85 -16.68
C VAL A 318 12.47 19.08 -17.15
N GLY A 319 13.38 18.21 -16.72
CA GLY A 319 14.76 18.21 -17.22
C GLY A 319 14.83 17.71 -18.67
N THR A 320 15.76 18.24 -19.47
CA THR A 320 16.08 17.61 -20.76
C THR A 320 17.11 16.52 -20.53
N TYR A 321 16.63 15.28 -20.45
CA TYR A 321 17.47 14.11 -20.18
C TYR A 321 18.07 13.57 -21.48
N GLU A 322 19.39 13.71 -21.64
CA GLU A 322 20.13 13.05 -22.71
C GLU A 322 20.20 11.53 -22.45
N GLY A 323 19.92 10.75 -23.48
CA GLY A 323 19.88 9.28 -23.40
C GLY A 323 18.59 8.69 -22.86
N PHE A 324 17.57 9.52 -22.58
CA PHE A 324 16.24 9.03 -22.23
C PHE A 324 15.57 8.35 -23.42
N ASP A 325 15.08 7.13 -23.19
CA ASP A 325 14.33 6.31 -24.15
C ASP A 325 13.13 5.72 -23.42
N VAL A 326 11.92 5.95 -23.96
CA VAL A 326 10.67 5.56 -23.31
C VAL A 326 10.58 4.04 -23.15
N LYS A 327 11.04 3.27 -24.14
CA LYS A 327 10.96 1.81 -24.08
C LYS A 327 11.88 1.25 -23.01
N ASP A 328 13.12 1.75 -22.92
CA ASP A 328 14.07 1.32 -21.89
C ASP A 328 13.59 1.75 -20.49
N PHE A 329 12.98 2.93 -20.37
CA PHE A 329 12.33 3.38 -19.14
C PHE A 329 11.19 2.45 -18.70
N MET A 330 10.28 2.10 -19.61
CA MET A 330 9.18 1.16 -19.32
C MET A 330 9.69 -0.25 -18.98
N ASN A 331 10.73 -0.73 -19.68
CA ASN A 331 11.38 -2.00 -19.35
C ASN A 331 12.03 -1.99 -17.97
N ALA A 332 12.64 -0.88 -17.56
CA ALA A 332 13.22 -0.76 -16.22
C ALA A 332 12.15 -0.89 -15.13
N ILE A 333 10.97 -0.29 -15.32
CA ILE A 333 9.83 -0.46 -14.41
C ILE A 333 9.40 -1.92 -14.35
N LYS A 334 9.17 -2.55 -15.51
CA LYS A 334 8.74 -3.95 -15.62
C LYS A 334 9.72 -4.93 -14.99
N GLU A 335 11.01 -4.81 -15.30
CA GLU A 335 12.04 -5.74 -14.84
C GLU A 335 12.38 -5.53 -13.37
N CYS A 336 12.25 -4.30 -12.86
CA CYS A 336 12.48 -3.93 -11.48
C CYS A 336 13.76 -4.55 -10.88
N ASN A 337 14.89 -4.44 -11.59
CA ASN A 337 16.14 -5.13 -11.22
C ASN A 337 17.35 -4.19 -11.01
N LYS A 338 17.29 -2.96 -11.51
CA LYS A 338 18.37 -1.96 -11.42
C LYS A 338 17.82 -0.56 -11.62
N ASP A 339 18.61 0.43 -11.21
CA ASP A 339 18.32 1.84 -11.45
C ASP A 339 18.34 2.18 -12.95
N TYR A 340 17.48 3.12 -13.36
CA TYR A 340 17.51 3.74 -14.68
C TYR A 340 18.09 5.15 -14.58
N THR A 341 19.22 5.37 -15.25
CA THR A 341 19.98 6.62 -15.21
C THR A 341 20.02 7.31 -16.57
N CYS A 342 20.05 8.63 -16.56
CA CYS A 342 20.19 9.49 -17.74
C CYS A 342 21.22 10.59 -17.49
N THR A 343 21.50 11.42 -18.49
CA THR A 343 22.38 12.58 -18.34
C THR A 343 21.57 13.88 -18.34
N LEU A 344 21.78 14.75 -17.35
CA LEU A 344 21.18 16.08 -17.26
C LEU A 344 22.30 17.10 -17.06
N ASN A 345 22.44 18.07 -17.99
CA ASN A 345 23.49 19.09 -17.95
C ASN A 345 24.93 18.54 -17.84
N GLY A 346 25.18 17.33 -18.33
CA GLY A 346 26.48 16.65 -18.26
C GLY A 346 26.69 15.76 -17.04
N ASP A 347 25.77 15.77 -16.08
CA ASP A 347 25.80 14.92 -14.88
C ASP A 347 24.88 13.70 -15.02
N THR A 348 25.30 12.57 -14.46
CA THR A 348 24.45 11.38 -14.38
C THR A 348 23.39 11.57 -13.30
N VAL A 349 22.12 11.42 -13.67
CA VAL A 349 20.96 11.49 -12.78
C VAL A 349 20.18 10.17 -12.82
N THR A 350 19.71 9.72 -11.66
CA THR A 350 18.83 8.55 -11.55
C THR A 350 17.39 9.01 -11.72
N LEU A 351 16.69 8.50 -12.74
CA LEU A 351 15.27 8.79 -12.97
C LEU A 351 14.36 7.74 -12.34
N LEU A 352 14.78 6.47 -12.36
CA LEU A 352 14.12 5.40 -11.63
C LEU A 352 15.11 4.76 -10.67
N GLN A 353 14.75 4.69 -9.40
CA GLN A 353 15.55 4.08 -8.34
C GLN A 353 14.92 2.76 -7.90
N LYS A 354 15.69 1.68 -7.96
CA LYS A 354 15.29 0.38 -7.45
C LYS A 354 15.42 0.38 -5.93
N ASN A 355 14.34 0.04 -5.24
CA ASN A 355 14.41 -0.19 -3.80
C ASN A 355 15.33 -1.40 -3.50
N LYS A 356 16.25 -1.27 -2.53
CA LYS A 356 17.23 -2.31 -2.20
C LYS A 356 16.59 -3.61 -1.70
N HIS A 357 15.44 -3.51 -1.02
CA HIS A 357 14.83 -4.63 -0.29
C HIS A 357 13.48 -5.07 -0.85
N ARG A 358 12.87 -4.26 -1.74
CA ARG A 358 11.51 -4.49 -2.28
C ARG A 358 11.52 -4.54 -3.80
N ASN A 359 10.59 -5.26 -4.42
CA ASN A 359 10.36 -5.19 -5.86
C ASN A 359 9.60 -3.91 -6.23
N GLU A 360 10.23 -2.78 -5.94
CA GLU A 360 9.67 -1.45 -6.11
C GLU A 360 10.63 -0.58 -6.92
N MET A 361 10.06 0.11 -7.90
CA MET A 361 10.75 1.10 -8.71
C MET A 361 10.17 2.48 -8.41
N LYS A 362 10.99 3.40 -7.90
CA LYS A 362 10.58 4.76 -7.54
C LYS A 362 11.00 5.76 -8.61
N LEU A 363 10.07 6.59 -9.05
CA LEU A 363 10.34 7.74 -9.91
C LEU A 363 10.95 8.87 -9.09
N MET A 364 12.06 9.43 -9.58
CA MET A 364 12.89 10.40 -8.85
C MET A 364 12.81 11.81 -9.41
N ALA A 365 12.18 12.01 -10.57
CA ALA A 365 11.99 13.31 -11.20
C ALA A 365 10.82 13.30 -12.19
N ASN A 366 10.31 14.47 -12.56
CA ASN A 366 9.32 14.60 -13.63
C ASN A 366 9.91 14.15 -14.97
N VAL A 367 9.13 13.43 -15.77
CA VAL A 367 9.55 12.91 -17.07
C VAL A 367 8.54 13.32 -18.14
N ASP A 368 9.02 13.75 -19.30
CA ASP A 368 8.19 14.07 -20.46
C ASP A 368 8.46 13.06 -21.58
N PHE A 369 7.40 12.33 -21.98
CA PHE A 369 7.47 11.38 -23.08
C PHE A 369 7.45 12.07 -24.45
N LYS A 370 7.23 13.38 -24.50
CA LYS A 370 7.28 14.24 -25.70
C LYS A 370 6.35 13.76 -26.82
N GLY A 371 5.28 13.04 -26.46
CA GLY A 371 4.38 12.41 -27.42
C GLY A 371 5.02 11.30 -28.26
N GLU A 372 6.11 10.70 -27.78
CA GLU A 372 6.73 9.55 -28.43
C GLU A 372 5.84 8.31 -28.28
N SER A 373 5.63 7.59 -29.38
CA SER A 373 4.87 6.35 -29.36
C SER A 373 5.74 5.18 -28.94
N PHE A 374 5.18 4.31 -28.11
CA PHE A 374 5.86 3.12 -27.59
C PHE A 374 4.88 1.94 -27.48
N ILE A 375 5.43 0.74 -27.32
CA ILE A 375 4.66 -0.47 -27.04
C ILE A 375 4.48 -0.56 -25.52
N PRO A 376 3.25 -0.52 -24.99
CA PRO A 376 3.02 -0.63 -23.56
C PRO A 376 3.43 -2.01 -23.05
N GLU A 377 4.03 -2.05 -21.86
CA GLU A 377 4.44 -3.28 -21.20
C GLU A 377 3.40 -3.70 -20.15
N ASP A 378 3.40 -4.98 -19.77
CA ASP A 378 2.63 -5.43 -18.61
C ASP A 378 3.38 -5.12 -17.32
N LEU A 379 2.68 -4.61 -16.29
CA LEU A 379 3.23 -4.47 -14.95
C LEU A 379 3.00 -5.77 -14.16
N PRO A 380 4.04 -6.54 -13.81
CA PRO A 380 3.88 -7.81 -13.11
C PRO A 380 3.29 -7.63 -11.71
N ASP A 381 2.58 -8.65 -11.23
CA ASP A 381 1.91 -8.69 -9.92
C ASP A 381 2.84 -8.43 -8.72
N ILE A 382 4.10 -8.87 -8.83
CA ILE A 382 5.11 -8.67 -7.79
C ILE A 382 5.78 -7.29 -7.80
N VAL A 383 5.47 -6.42 -8.77
CA VAL A 383 6.17 -5.13 -8.96
C VAL A 383 5.31 -3.97 -8.48
N THR A 384 5.92 -3.07 -7.71
CA THR A 384 5.36 -1.76 -7.34
C THR A 384 6.05 -0.68 -8.14
N PHE A 385 5.28 0.17 -8.83
CA PHE A 385 5.77 1.41 -9.42
C PHE A 385 5.29 2.59 -8.58
N ASN A 386 6.23 3.22 -7.88
CA ASN A 386 5.97 4.38 -7.04
C ASN A 386 6.36 5.64 -7.81
N GLY A 387 5.38 6.48 -8.15
CA GLY A 387 5.59 7.75 -8.85
C GLY A 387 6.29 8.81 -8.00
N GLY A 388 6.43 8.60 -6.69
CA GLY A 388 7.13 9.53 -5.79
C GLY A 388 6.51 10.93 -5.70
N GLY A 389 5.28 11.12 -6.18
CA GLY A 389 4.64 12.43 -6.38
C GLY A 389 5.08 13.16 -7.66
N PHE A 390 5.94 12.56 -8.49
CA PHE A 390 6.38 13.16 -9.75
C PHE A 390 5.40 12.93 -10.89
N SER A 391 5.54 13.75 -11.92
CA SER A 391 4.68 13.74 -13.11
C SER A 391 5.32 13.02 -14.29
N ILE A 392 4.52 12.23 -15.00
CA ILE A 392 4.80 11.78 -16.37
C ILE A 392 3.89 12.56 -17.33
N LEU A 393 4.50 13.23 -18.31
CA LEU A 393 3.83 14.13 -19.23
C LEU A 393 3.71 13.55 -20.65
N ASN A 394 2.67 13.97 -21.36
CA ASN A 394 2.49 13.83 -22.81
C ASN A 394 2.52 12.38 -23.32
N LEU A 395 1.85 11.47 -22.61
CA LEU A 395 1.65 10.10 -23.08
C LEU A 395 0.70 10.07 -24.29
N VAL A 396 1.06 9.30 -25.32
CA VAL A 396 0.21 9.07 -26.51
C VAL A 396 -0.28 7.61 -26.64
N ASN A 397 0.22 6.74 -25.76
CA ASN A 397 -0.19 5.36 -25.61
C ASN A 397 -0.47 5.08 -24.12
N PRO A 398 -1.28 4.05 -23.80
CA PRO A 398 -1.39 3.55 -22.43
C PRO A 398 -0.01 3.30 -21.84
N MET A 399 0.23 3.68 -20.59
CA MET A 399 1.50 3.40 -19.92
C MET A 399 1.73 1.89 -19.79
N PHE A 400 0.71 1.15 -19.37
CA PHE A 400 0.72 -0.30 -19.28
C PHE A 400 -0.30 -0.96 -20.22
N ASN A 401 0.04 -2.13 -20.74
CA ASN A 401 -0.92 -2.97 -21.44
C ASN A 401 -1.87 -3.61 -20.42
N THR A 402 -1.35 -4.50 -19.58
CA THR A 402 -2.06 -5.03 -18.41
C THR A 402 -1.35 -4.69 -17.11
N LEU A 403 -2.10 -4.20 -16.13
CA LEU A 403 -1.65 -3.88 -14.79
C LEU A 403 -2.04 -5.01 -13.84
N TYR A 404 -1.06 -5.83 -13.43
CA TYR A 404 -1.22 -6.85 -12.38
C TYR A 404 -0.63 -6.39 -11.04
N GLY A 405 0.40 -5.53 -11.08
CA GLY A 405 1.13 -5.03 -9.91
C GLY A 405 0.48 -3.83 -9.23
N THR A 406 1.31 -3.02 -8.55
CA THR A 406 0.87 -1.82 -7.83
C THR A 406 1.40 -0.55 -8.50
N VAL A 407 0.56 0.46 -8.67
CA VAL A 407 0.96 1.81 -9.08
C VAL A 407 0.49 2.80 -8.02
N GLU A 408 1.40 3.61 -7.49
CA GLU A 408 1.07 4.56 -6.44
C GLU A 408 1.77 5.92 -6.60
N ASN A 409 1.18 6.98 -6.05
CA ASN A 409 1.77 8.33 -5.94
C ASN A 409 2.25 8.91 -7.28
N LEU A 410 1.45 8.74 -8.34
CA LEU A 410 1.83 9.11 -9.70
C LEU A 410 0.95 10.22 -10.25
N ASN A 411 1.57 11.22 -10.88
CA ASN A 411 0.85 12.27 -11.58
C ASN A 411 0.96 12.06 -13.10
N LEU A 412 -0.17 11.99 -13.80
CA LEU A 412 -0.23 11.85 -15.26
C LEU A 412 -0.80 13.15 -15.85
N ARG A 413 -0.06 13.81 -16.75
CA ARG A 413 -0.47 15.12 -17.30
C ARG A 413 -0.37 15.20 -18.82
N GLY A 414 -1.32 15.89 -19.45
CA GLY A 414 -1.26 16.22 -20.88
C GLY A 414 -1.34 15.00 -21.81
N ALA A 415 -1.92 13.89 -21.34
CA ALA A 415 -2.01 12.67 -22.13
C ALA A 415 -2.98 12.83 -23.30
N ARG A 416 -2.61 12.34 -24.48
CA ARG A 416 -3.40 12.45 -25.72
C ARG A 416 -3.38 11.14 -26.50
N LEU A 417 -4.35 10.28 -26.21
CA LEU A 417 -4.51 8.98 -26.85
C LEU A 417 -5.49 9.10 -28.01
N ILE A 418 -4.97 8.99 -29.23
CA ILE A 418 -5.77 9.07 -30.46
C ILE A 418 -5.69 7.74 -31.18
N HIS A 419 -6.86 7.18 -31.48
CA HIS A 419 -6.99 5.95 -32.26
C HIS A 419 -8.05 6.15 -33.35
N LYS A 420 -7.71 5.90 -34.61
CA LYS A 420 -8.55 6.13 -35.79
C LYS A 420 -8.67 4.87 -36.64
N GLU A 421 -9.71 4.81 -37.48
CA GLU A 421 -9.98 3.67 -38.39
C GLU A 421 -8.76 3.25 -39.25
N SER A 422 -7.89 4.20 -39.60
CA SER A 422 -6.68 3.93 -40.40
C SER A 422 -5.55 3.30 -39.59
N ASP A 423 -5.63 3.33 -38.27
CA ASP A 423 -4.60 2.77 -37.41
C ASP A 423 -4.65 1.25 -37.51
N PRO A 424 -3.50 0.58 -37.47
CA PRO A 424 -3.49 -0.85 -37.59
C PRO A 424 -4.14 -1.51 -36.37
N ASP A 425 -4.89 -2.59 -36.61
CA ASP A 425 -5.27 -3.60 -35.59
C ASP A 425 -4.00 -4.28 -35.05
N ALA A 426 -3.20 -3.55 -34.28
CA ALA A 426 -1.80 -3.88 -34.05
C ALA A 426 -1.54 -4.36 -32.63
N SER A 427 -1.99 -5.55 -32.25
CA SER A 427 -1.17 -6.43 -31.39
C SER A 427 -1.71 -7.86 -31.31
N SER A 428 -0.86 -8.79 -30.87
CA SER A 428 -1.22 -10.19 -30.56
C SER A 428 -2.01 -10.37 -29.25
N THR A 429 -2.28 -9.30 -28.49
CA THR A 429 -3.07 -9.34 -27.25
C THR A 429 -4.54 -9.10 -27.55
N ALA A 430 -5.42 -9.86 -26.89
CA ALA A 430 -6.86 -9.84 -27.15
C ALA A 430 -7.51 -8.47 -26.90
N ASP A 431 -6.92 -7.65 -26.02
CA ASP A 431 -7.50 -6.39 -25.57
C ASP A 431 -6.87 -5.13 -26.17
N HIS A 432 -5.90 -5.27 -27.07
CA HIS A 432 -5.22 -4.13 -27.70
C HIS A 432 -6.16 -3.17 -28.42
N ASP A 433 -7.24 -3.70 -28.97
CA ASP A 433 -8.26 -2.95 -29.70
C ASP A 433 -9.63 -3.01 -28.98
N THR A 434 -9.64 -3.29 -27.67
CA THR A 434 -10.88 -3.31 -26.89
C THR A 434 -10.78 -2.57 -25.57
N GLY A 435 -9.59 -2.12 -25.15
CA GLY A 435 -9.37 -1.38 -23.91
C GLY A 435 -8.49 -0.16 -24.09
N TRP A 436 -8.92 1.00 -23.59
CA TRP A 436 -8.13 2.25 -23.61
C TRP A 436 -8.19 2.97 -22.26
N GLY A 437 -7.02 3.36 -21.76
CA GLY A 437 -6.82 4.23 -20.62
C GLY A 437 -5.37 4.72 -20.57
N VAL A 438 -5.14 5.92 -20.04
CA VAL A 438 -3.80 6.54 -19.99
C VAL A 438 -2.86 5.70 -19.14
N LEU A 439 -3.33 5.18 -18.00
CA LEU A 439 -2.52 4.33 -17.15
C LEU A 439 -2.46 2.90 -17.69
N ALA A 440 -3.61 2.29 -17.99
CA ALA A 440 -3.64 0.92 -18.47
C ALA A 440 -4.83 0.61 -19.39
N ARG A 441 -4.64 -0.32 -20.33
CA ARG A 441 -5.78 -0.89 -21.07
C ARG A 441 -6.64 -1.76 -20.16
N VAL A 442 -5.99 -2.62 -19.40
CA VAL A 442 -6.63 -3.55 -18.46
C VAL A 442 -5.91 -3.50 -17.12
N CYS A 443 -6.66 -3.45 -16.01
CA CYS A 443 -6.13 -3.69 -14.68
C CYS A 443 -6.72 -5.01 -14.17
N GLU A 444 -5.88 -6.05 -14.08
CA GLU A 444 -6.32 -7.41 -13.77
C GLU A 444 -5.73 -7.88 -12.43
N GLY A 445 -6.29 -7.38 -11.34
CA GLY A 445 -5.87 -7.71 -9.97
C GLY A 445 -4.85 -6.75 -9.39
N GLY A 446 -4.42 -5.74 -10.15
CA GLY A 446 -3.53 -4.71 -9.65
C GLY A 446 -4.20 -3.67 -8.75
N THR A 447 -3.36 -2.94 -8.04
CA THR A 447 -3.75 -1.87 -7.11
C THR A 447 -3.23 -0.54 -7.65
N VAL A 448 -4.13 0.43 -7.78
CA VAL A 448 -3.81 1.80 -8.14
C VAL A 448 -4.27 2.69 -7.01
N SER A 449 -3.34 3.42 -6.41
CA SER A 449 -3.67 4.33 -5.30
C SER A 449 -3.01 5.68 -5.49
N ASN A 450 -3.70 6.74 -5.09
CA ASN A 450 -3.10 8.06 -4.99
C ASN A 450 -2.51 8.55 -6.34
N VAL A 451 -3.29 8.39 -7.41
CA VAL A 451 -2.91 8.75 -8.78
C VAL A 451 -3.72 9.95 -9.22
N SER A 452 -3.06 10.96 -9.78
CA SER A 452 -3.72 12.09 -10.40
C SER A 452 -3.66 12.03 -11.92
N LEU A 453 -4.75 12.47 -12.56
CA LEU A 453 -4.83 12.67 -14.00
C LEU A 453 -5.23 14.12 -14.29
N ALA A 454 -4.44 14.82 -15.10
CA ALA A 454 -4.70 16.19 -15.51
C ALA A 454 -4.63 16.36 -17.03
N ASP A 455 -5.57 17.11 -17.59
CA ASP A 455 -5.57 17.53 -19.00
C ASP A 455 -5.37 16.36 -19.98
N ALA A 456 -6.24 15.35 -19.88
CA ALA A 456 -6.19 14.16 -20.71
C ALA A 456 -7.25 14.19 -21.83
N GLU A 457 -6.86 13.79 -23.03
CA GLU A 457 -7.74 13.64 -24.20
C GLU A 457 -7.64 12.21 -24.77
N LEU A 458 -8.78 11.53 -24.82
CA LEU A 458 -8.95 10.27 -25.53
C LEU A 458 -9.93 10.52 -26.69
N ASP A 459 -9.51 10.19 -27.91
CA ASP A 459 -10.33 10.27 -29.14
C ASP A 459 -10.19 8.97 -29.94
N ILE A 460 -11.16 8.07 -29.75
CA ILE A 460 -11.07 6.65 -30.11
C ILE A 460 -12.15 6.26 -31.14
N THR A 461 -11.74 5.80 -32.31
CA THR A 461 -12.60 5.11 -33.27
C THR A 461 -12.50 3.60 -33.03
N LEU A 462 -13.63 2.93 -32.79
CA LEU A 462 -13.66 1.49 -32.52
C LEU A 462 -13.62 0.70 -33.83
N HIS A 463 -12.70 -0.25 -33.99
CA HIS A 463 -12.68 -1.17 -35.13
C HIS A 463 -13.67 -2.32 -34.93
N ASN A 464 -14.96 -1.98 -35.00
CA ASN A 464 -16.04 -2.94 -34.84
C ASN A 464 -16.45 -3.56 -36.19
N GLY A 465 -16.70 -4.87 -36.20
CA GLY A 465 -16.98 -5.65 -37.42
C GLY A 465 -18.06 -6.71 -37.22
N ASP A 466 -18.59 -7.23 -38.32
CA ASP A 466 -19.69 -8.20 -38.30
C ASP A 466 -19.30 -9.53 -37.63
N GLY A 467 -20.16 -10.06 -36.75
CA GLY A 467 -19.97 -11.37 -36.10
C GLY A 467 -19.07 -11.37 -34.86
N LEU A 468 -18.65 -10.20 -34.39
CA LEU A 468 -17.81 -10.01 -33.23
C LEU A 468 -18.61 -9.25 -32.16
N ASP A 469 -19.41 -9.95 -31.33
CA ASP A 469 -20.07 -9.37 -30.14
C ASP A 469 -19.04 -9.00 -29.05
N LYS A 470 -18.08 -8.13 -29.38
CA LYS A 470 -17.00 -7.67 -28.51
C LYS A 470 -17.48 -6.53 -27.62
N ALA A 471 -16.83 -6.39 -26.47
CA ALA A 471 -16.98 -5.23 -25.59
C ALA A 471 -15.75 -4.33 -25.71
N TYR A 472 -15.98 -3.06 -26.03
CA TYR A 472 -14.97 -2.02 -26.12
C TYR A 472 -15.08 -1.12 -24.89
N CYS A 473 -14.00 -0.96 -24.13
CA CYS A 473 -13.96 -0.31 -22.84
C CYS A 473 -13.01 0.89 -22.87
N ILE A 474 -13.55 2.08 -22.68
CA ILE A 474 -12.82 3.34 -22.77
C ILE A 474 -12.99 4.10 -21.46
N GLY A 475 -11.89 4.33 -20.75
CA GLY A 475 -11.83 5.17 -19.56
C GLY A 475 -10.61 6.09 -19.64
N ALA A 476 -10.66 7.29 -19.07
CA ALA A 476 -9.50 8.17 -19.16
C ALA A 476 -8.27 7.58 -18.45
N LEU A 477 -8.47 6.87 -17.33
CA LEU A 477 -7.38 6.26 -16.57
C LEU A 477 -7.19 4.79 -16.94
N VAL A 478 -8.25 3.98 -16.87
CA VAL A 478 -8.20 2.54 -17.15
C VAL A 478 -9.33 2.13 -18.09
N GLY A 479 -9.03 1.33 -19.12
CA GLY A 479 -10.07 0.81 -20.02
C GLY A 479 -11.02 -0.16 -19.31
N LYS A 480 -10.45 -1.27 -18.80
CA LYS A 480 -11.20 -2.34 -18.15
C LYS A 480 -10.57 -2.72 -16.81
N LEU A 481 -11.38 -2.85 -15.76
CA LEU A 481 -10.98 -3.31 -14.43
C LEU A 481 -11.74 -4.60 -14.07
N PRO A 482 -11.34 -5.79 -14.58
CA PRO A 482 -12.01 -7.04 -14.23
C PRO A 482 -11.87 -7.42 -12.75
N ARG A 483 -10.74 -7.07 -12.13
CA ARG A 483 -10.37 -7.33 -10.73
C ARG A 483 -9.33 -6.28 -10.30
N GLY A 484 -9.20 -6.03 -9.00
CA GLY A 484 -8.26 -5.03 -8.46
C GLY A 484 -8.96 -3.78 -7.95
N SER A 485 -8.18 -2.74 -7.63
CA SER A 485 -8.68 -1.54 -6.96
C SER A 485 -8.05 -0.26 -7.50
N LEU A 486 -8.86 0.79 -7.64
CA LEU A 486 -8.46 2.16 -7.92
C LEU A 486 -8.95 3.05 -6.79
N THR A 487 -8.04 3.57 -5.96
CA THR A 487 -8.36 4.35 -4.76
C THR A 487 -7.67 5.70 -4.81
N ASP A 488 -8.31 6.72 -4.24
CA ASP A 488 -7.76 8.08 -4.12
C ASP A 488 -7.32 8.65 -5.48
N ILE A 489 -8.26 8.67 -6.42
CA ILE A 489 -8.02 9.13 -7.80
C ILE A 489 -8.41 10.60 -7.91
N MET A 490 -7.44 11.44 -8.24
CA MET A 490 -7.63 12.89 -8.35
C MET A 490 -7.67 13.34 -9.81
N LEU A 491 -8.69 14.11 -10.17
CA LEU A 491 -8.91 14.60 -11.53
C LEU A 491 -8.77 16.12 -11.59
N SER A 492 -7.94 16.60 -12.51
CA SER A 492 -7.64 18.02 -12.72
C SER A 492 -7.88 18.44 -14.16
N GLY A 493 -8.16 19.73 -14.37
CA GLY A 493 -8.20 20.30 -15.71
C GLY A 493 -9.24 19.62 -16.62
N SER A 494 -8.97 19.62 -17.92
CA SER A 494 -9.92 19.10 -18.91
C SER A 494 -9.69 17.61 -19.16
N ILE A 495 -10.56 16.74 -18.62
CA ILE A 495 -10.56 15.31 -18.96
C ILE A 495 -11.61 15.06 -20.05
N LYS A 496 -11.18 14.63 -21.24
CA LYS A 496 -12.06 14.40 -22.39
C LYS A 496 -11.95 12.97 -22.89
N VAL A 497 -13.08 12.27 -22.94
CA VAL A 497 -13.19 10.92 -23.50
C VAL A 497 -14.22 10.94 -24.61
N THR A 498 -13.77 10.79 -25.85
CA THR A 498 -14.62 10.73 -27.05
C THR A 498 -14.43 9.40 -27.75
N ALA A 499 -15.53 8.76 -28.14
CA ALA A 499 -15.46 7.59 -28.99
C ALA A 499 -16.58 7.52 -30.03
N GLU A 500 -16.26 6.90 -31.17
CA GLU A 500 -17.17 6.64 -32.28
C GLU A 500 -16.96 5.23 -32.85
N ALA A 501 -17.91 4.74 -33.63
CA ALA A 501 -17.84 3.42 -34.26
C ALA A 501 -17.35 3.54 -35.71
N ALA A 502 -16.42 2.68 -36.15
CA ALA A 502 -16.08 2.58 -37.57
C ALA A 502 -17.26 2.01 -38.39
N ASN A 503 -17.92 0.96 -37.88
CA ASN A 503 -19.07 0.34 -38.53
C ASN A 503 -20.37 0.62 -37.75
N PRO A 504 -21.21 1.57 -38.16
CA PRO A 504 -22.40 1.95 -37.41
C PRO A 504 -23.53 0.89 -37.40
N GLU A 505 -23.37 -0.22 -38.13
CA GLU A 505 -24.39 -1.28 -38.24
C GLU A 505 -24.03 -2.54 -37.41
N ALA A 506 -22.80 -2.65 -36.91
CA ALA A 506 -22.36 -3.86 -36.23
C ALA A 506 -22.98 -4.02 -34.83
N ALA A 507 -23.09 -5.27 -34.39
CA ALA A 507 -23.46 -5.64 -33.03
C ALA A 507 -22.19 -5.71 -32.17
N TYR A 508 -22.13 -4.89 -31.12
CA TYR A 508 -21.02 -4.84 -30.17
C TYR A 508 -21.45 -4.07 -28.92
N THR A 509 -20.68 -4.15 -27.84
CA THR A 509 -20.89 -3.37 -26.61
C THR A 509 -19.85 -2.26 -26.48
N SER A 510 -20.27 -1.05 -26.12
CA SER A 510 -19.37 0.04 -25.74
C SER A 510 -19.58 0.42 -24.28
N CYS A 511 -18.52 0.38 -23.48
CA CYS A 511 -18.48 0.79 -22.10
C CYS A 511 -17.57 2.03 -21.99
N MET A 512 -18.17 3.21 -21.85
CA MET A 512 -17.45 4.48 -21.80
C MET A 512 -17.61 5.15 -20.45
N GLY A 513 -16.51 5.34 -19.74
CA GLY A 513 -16.47 6.10 -18.50
C GLY A 513 -15.47 7.24 -18.56
N GLY A 514 -15.64 8.23 -17.72
CA GLY A 514 -14.67 9.32 -17.59
C GLY A 514 -13.40 8.92 -16.86
N VAL A 515 -13.42 7.84 -16.07
CA VAL A 515 -12.23 7.28 -15.39
C VAL A 515 -12.01 5.84 -15.82
N VAL A 516 -13.06 5.01 -15.76
CA VAL A 516 -12.99 3.59 -16.11
C VAL A 516 -14.07 3.20 -17.12
N GLY A 517 -13.71 2.48 -18.19
CA GLY A 517 -14.70 2.02 -19.17
C GLY A 517 -15.66 0.98 -18.58
N GLN A 518 -15.12 -0.15 -18.14
CA GLN A 518 -15.87 -1.20 -17.43
C GLN A 518 -15.17 -1.58 -16.12
N CYS A 519 -15.95 -1.70 -15.05
CA CYS A 519 -15.46 -2.08 -13.72
C CYS A 519 -16.21 -3.28 -13.14
N ASN A 520 -15.43 -4.24 -12.65
CA ASN A 520 -15.85 -5.36 -11.82
C ASN A 520 -15.07 -5.42 -10.48
N GLY A 521 -14.08 -4.54 -10.29
CA GLY A 521 -13.34 -4.38 -9.03
C GLY A 521 -13.82 -3.18 -8.22
N THR A 522 -12.94 -2.60 -7.42
CA THR A 522 -13.27 -1.49 -6.52
C THR A 522 -12.75 -0.16 -7.05
N LEU A 523 -13.61 0.86 -7.07
CA LEU A 523 -13.21 2.26 -7.16
C LEU A 523 -13.58 2.95 -5.86
N ALA A 524 -12.66 3.74 -5.29
CA ALA A 524 -12.98 4.57 -4.14
C ALA A 524 -12.34 5.96 -4.23
N ASN A 525 -13.00 6.95 -3.64
CA ASN A 525 -12.48 8.32 -3.48
C ASN A 525 -12.03 8.93 -4.82
N VAL A 526 -12.92 8.95 -5.81
CA VAL A 526 -12.69 9.63 -7.08
C VAL A 526 -13.14 11.07 -6.98
N ASP A 527 -12.21 12.02 -7.01
CA ASP A 527 -12.50 13.43 -6.76
C ASP A 527 -11.99 14.35 -7.88
N ASN A 528 -12.78 15.37 -8.22
CA ASN A 528 -12.31 16.54 -8.95
C ASN A 528 -11.72 17.56 -7.96
N LEU A 529 -10.60 18.18 -8.30
CA LEU A 529 -9.98 19.20 -7.45
C LEU A 529 -10.92 20.35 -7.12
N ARG A 530 -11.09 20.59 -5.81
CA ARG A 530 -11.90 21.68 -5.26
C ARG A 530 -11.09 22.97 -5.20
N GLY A 531 -11.01 23.72 -6.30
CA GLY A 531 -10.34 25.03 -6.26
C GLY A 531 -9.97 25.60 -7.62
N GLY A 532 -10.96 26.02 -8.41
CA GLY A 532 -10.74 26.66 -9.71
C GLY A 532 -11.72 26.16 -10.74
N SER A 533 -12.23 27.05 -11.59
CA SER A 533 -13.38 26.83 -12.48
C SER A 533 -13.15 25.87 -13.67
N GLY A 534 -12.27 24.87 -13.57
CA GLY A 534 -11.74 24.16 -14.75
C GLY A 534 -11.84 22.63 -14.78
N ALA A 535 -11.90 21.94 -13.63
CA ALA A 535 -11.87 20.47 -13.62
C ALA A 535 -13.24 19.88 -13.99
N GLU A 536 -13.39 19.39 -15.22
CA GLU A 536 -14.62 18.76 -15.73
C GLU A 536 -14.27 17.51 -16.54
N ILE A 537 -15.02 16.44 -16.27
CA ILE A 537 -14.94 15.19 -17.01
C ILE A 537 -15.98 15.23 -18.13
N VAL A 538 -15.52 15.27 -19.38
CA VAL A 538 -16.38 15.32 -20.57
C VAL A 538 -16.34 13.96 -21.26
N VAL A 539 -17.47 13.25 -21.27
CA VAL A 539 -17.60 11.95 -21.94
C VAL A 539 -18.55 12.11 -23.12
N THR A 540 -18.05 11.92 -24.34
CA THR A 540 -18.82 12.05 -25.58
C THR A 540 -18.89 10.71 -26.31
N ASN A 541 -20.06 10.07 -26.26
CA ASN A 541 -20.33 8.82 -26.93
C ASN A 541 -21.07 9.06 -28.26
N LYS A 542 -20.39 8.80 -29.37
CA LYS A 542 -20.94 8.81 -30.74
C LYS A 542 -21.05 7.41 -31.33
N CYS A 543 -20.88 6.37 -30.52
CA CYS A 543 -20.94 4.98 -30.94
C CYS A 543 -22.34 4.63 -31.43
N ARG A 544 -22.44 4.28 -32.71
CA ARG A 544 -23.65 3.76 -33.34
C ARG A 544 -23.53 2.27 -33.58
N GLY A 545 -24.64 1.55 -33.44
CA GLY A 545 -24.71 0.11 -33.72
C GLY A 545 -25.89 -0.52 -33.03
N THR A 546 -25.86 -1.84 -32.94
CA THR A 546 -27.03 -2.64 -32.58
C THR A 546 -26.90 -3.39 -31.26
N GLY A 547 -25.73 -3.33 -30.61
CA GLY A 547 -25.54 -3.87 -29.26
C GLY A 547 -25.73 -2.84 -28.16
N SER A 548 -25.07 -3.05 -27.01
CA SER A 548 -25.26 -2.21 -25.80
C SER A 548 -24.36 -0.98 -25.78
N ARG A 549 -24.86 0.11 -25.22
CA ARG A 549 -24.10 1.34 -24.92
C ARG A 549 -24.24 1.64 -23.44
N TYR A 550 -23.11 1.74 -22.76
CA TYR A 550 -23.04 2.20 -21.38
C TYR A 550 -22.15 3.44 -21.35
N THR A 551 -22.68 4.55 -20.85
CA THR A 551 -21.97 5.82 -20.81
C THR A 551 -22.14 6.46 -19.44
N GLY A 552 -21.05 6.57 -18.69
CA GLY A 552 -21.04 7.20 -17.37
C GLY A 552 -20.00 8.30 -17.28
N GLY A 553 -20.24 9.28 -16.41
CA GLY A 553 -19.24 10.31 -16.13
C GLY A 553 -18.02 9.79 -15.36
N VAL A 554 -18.14 8.68 -14.62
CA VAL A 554 -17.00 8.02 -13.95
C VAL A 554 -16.77 6.63 -14.54
N VAL A 555 -17.81 5.79 -14.54
CA VAL A 555 -17.74 4.39 -15.02
C VAL A 555 -18.76 4.14 -16.12
N GLY A 556 -18.36 3.52 -17.23
CA GLY A 556 -19.34 3.12 -18.26
C GLY A 556 -20.29 2.06 -17.73
N LEU A 557 -19.75 0.87 -17.43
CA LEU A 557 -20.49 -0.26 -16.87
C LEU A 557 -19.82 -0.72 -15.57
N LEU A 558 -20.58 -0.68 -14.46
CA LEU A 558 -20.21 -1.31 -13.20
C LEU A 558 -20.99 -2.62 -13.06
N THR A 559 -20.32 -3.74 -12.85
CA THR A 559 -20.96 -5.05 -12.82
C THR A 559 -20.21 -6.03 -11.93
N ASP A 560 -20.82 -7.17 -11.60
CA ASP A 560 -20.27 -8.20 -10.70
C ASP A 560 -20.46 -7.84 -9.21
N ALA A 561 -20.50 -8.85 -8.34
CA ALA A 561 -20.71 -8.67 -6.91
C ALA A 561 -19.52 -7.99 -6.22
N ASN A 562 -18.33 -8.05 -6.84
CA ASN A 562 -17.15 -7.34 -6.37
C ASN A 562 -17.05 -5.91 -6.93
N GLY A 563 -17.95 -5.52 -7.86
CA GLY A 563 -17.96 -4.22 -8.49
C GLY A 563 -18.47 -3.14 -7.53
N ALA A 564 -17.60 -2.27 -7.05
CA ALA A 564 -17.96 -1.20 -6.13
C ALA A 564 -17.43 0.16 -6.60
N LEU A 565 -18.21 1.22 -6.36
CA LEU A 565 -17.77 2.60 -6.47
C LEU A 565 -18.22 3.36 -5.22
N GLU A 566 -17.27 3.69 -4.35
CA GLU A 566 -17.52 4.22 -3.01
C GLU A 566 -16.87 5.58 -2.80
N GLY A 567 -17.67 6.58 -2.44
CA GLY A 567 -17.17 7.92 -2.18
C GLY A 567 -16.69 8.66 -3.44
N GLY A 568 -16.60 9.98 -3.30
CA GLY A 568 -16.05 10.86 -4.34
C GLY A 568 -17.00 11.97 -4.78
N ASN A 569 -16.41 13.04 -5.29
CA ASN A 569 -17.09 14.24 -5.76
C ASN A 569 -16.63 14.60 -7.16
N VAL A 570 -17.49 14.36 -8.15
CA VAL A 570 -17.14 14.50 -9.56
C VAL A 570 -17.95 15.57 -10.25
N ARG A 571 -17.32 16.24 -11.22
CA ARG A 571 -17.99 17.18 -12.12
C ARG A 571 -17.94 16.66 -13.55
N VAL A 572 -19.10 16.48 -14.17
CA VAL A 572 -19.25 15.72 -15.42
C VAL A 572 -20.09 16.43 -16.46
N SER A 573 -19.77 16.24 -17.73
CA SER A 573 -20.63 16.52 -18.88
C SER A 573 -20.66 15.29 -19.78
N VAL A 574 -21.78 14.58 -19.75
CA VAL A 574 -21.99 13.31 -20.45
C VAL A 574 -22.92 13.52 -21.65
N HIS A 575 -22.35 13.31 -22.83
CA HIS A 575 -22.94 13.52 -24.15
C HIS A 575 -23.14 12.18 -24.85
N ALA A 576 -24.36 11.63 -24.82
CA ALA A 576 -24.72 10.40 -25.52
C ALA A 576 -25.82 10.62 -26.56
N GLU A 577 -26.15 11.87 -26.91
CA GLU A 577 -27.23 12.23 -27.83
C GLU A 577 -27.04 11.70 -29.27
N GLU A 578 -25.80 11.39 -29.64
CA GLU A 578 -25.42 10.77 -30.92
C GLU A 578 -25.31 9.24 -30.83
N ALA A 579 -25.28 8.67 -29.63
CA ALA A 579 -25.13 7.23 -29.41
C ALA A 579 -26.41 6.47 -29.81
N GLU A 580 -26.21 5.29 -30.41
CA GLU A 580 -27.27 4.41 -30.90
C GLU A 580 -26.97 2.96 -30.51
N GLY A 581 -27.96 2.28 -29.92
CA GLY A 581 -27.84 0.88 -29.48
C GLY A 581 -29.20 0.28 -29.10
N SER A 582 -29.30 -1.05 -29.08
CA SER A 582 -30.53 -1.73 -28.62
C SER A 582 -30.81 -1.46 -27.14
N TRP A 583 -29.74 -1.36 -26.36
CA TRP A 583 -29.78 -0.89 -24.98
C TRP A 583 -28.81 0.28 -24.83
N ASN A 584 -29.31 1.44 -24.43
CA ASN A 584 -28.52 2.66 -24.36
C ASN A 584 -28.69 3.33 -23.00
N TYR A 585 -27.69 3.21 -22.13
CA TYR A 585 -27.79 3.65 -20.75
C TYR A 585 -26.76 4.71 -20.43
N THR A 586 -27.24 5.84 -19.91
CA THR A 586 -26.42 7.02 -19.66
C THR A 586 -26.63 7.55 -18.24
N GLY A 587 -25.55 7.77 -17.49
CA GLY A 587 -25.63 8.34 -16.15
C GLY A 587 -24.50 9.30 -15.82
N GLY A 588 -24.70 10.15 -14.81
CA GLY A 588 -23.65 11.08 -14.37
C GLY A 588 -22.48 10.38 -13.68
N VAL A 589 -22.74 9.31 -12.92
CA VAL A 589 -21.69 8.45 -12.33
C VAL A 589 -21.49 7.22 -13.21
N ALA A 590 -22.56 6.45 -13.42
CA ALA A 590 -22.50 5.19 -14.15
C ALA A 590 -23.55 5.06 -15.25
N GLY A 591 -23.15 4.53 -16.42
CA GLY A 591 -24.10 4.19 -17.47
C GLY A 591 -25.03 3.06 -17.03
N GLY A 592 -24.46 1.95 -16.56
CA GLY A 592 -25.21 0.84 -15.97
C GLY A 592 -24.54 0.26 -14.73
N VAL A 593 -25.34 -0.23 -13.78
CA VAL A 593 -24.90 -0.92 -12.56
C VAL A 593 -25.61 -2.25 -12.45
N ARG A 594 -24.88 -3.36 -12.42
CA ARG A 594 -25.47 -4.70 -12.61
C ARG A 594 -24.93 -5.78 -11.67
N PHE A 595 -25.75 -6.81 -11.43
CA PHE A 595 -25.33 -8.13 -10.95
C PHE A 595 -24.52 -8.12 -9.65
N GLY A 596 -25.06 -7.48 -8.61
CA GLY A 596 -24.47 -7.42 -7.28
C GLY A 596 -23.62 -6.18 -7.02
N ALA A 597 -23.36 -5.36 -8.06
CA ALA A 597 -22.55 -4.18 -7.92
C ALA A 597 -23.15 -3.10 -7.00
N LEU A 598 -22.30 -2.24 -6.46
CA LEU A 598 -22.65 -1.19 -5.51
C LEU A 598 -22.12 0.18 -5.93
N ILE A 599 -22.96 1.19 -5.84
CA ILE A 599 -22.53 2.60 -5.73
C ILE A 599 -22.92 3.12 -4.36
N SER A 600 -21.98 3.73 -3.65
CA SER A 600 -22.20 4.33 -2.32
C SER A 600 -21.60 5.73 -2.19
N ASP A 601 -22.34 6.65 -1.60
CA ASP A 601 -21.84 7.94 -1.07
C ASP A 601 -21.11 8.85 -2.10
N VAL A 602 -21.56 8.83 -3.36
CA VAL A 602 -20.95 9.61 -4.46
C VAL A 602 -21.76 10.84 -4.78
N THR A 603 -21.07 11.97 -4.91
CA THR A 603 -21.65 13.23 -5.36
C THR A 603 -21.25 13.53 -6.80
N VAL A 604 -22.24 13.79 -7.67
CA VAL A 604 -22.01 14.20 -9.06
C VAL A 604 -22.66 15.53 -9.36
N ALA A 605 -21.93 16.40 -10.07
CA ALA A 605 -22.44 17.66 -10.59
C ALA A 605 -22.24 17.78 -12.11
N GLY A 606 -23.28 18.15 -12.87
CA GLY A 606 -23.16 18.56 -14.26
C GLY A 606 -24.24 18.01 -15.20
N ASN A 607 -23.98 17.88 -16.49
CA ASN A 607 -25.03 17.63 -17.49
C ASN A 607 -24.97 16.20 -18.02
N VAL A 608 -26.13 15.57 -18.18
CA VAL A 608 -26.26 14.19 -18.71
C VAL A 608 -27.31 14.17 -19.81
N THR A 609 -26.93 13.71 -20.99
CA THR A 609 -27.82 13.59 -22.15
C THR A 609 -27.84 12.18 -22.69
N GLY A 610 -29.04 11.58 -22.80
CA GLY A 610 -29.23 10.20 -23.24
C GLY A 610 -29.33 10.04 -24.76
N GLY A 611 -29.06 8.83 -25.25
CA GLY A 611 -29.05 8.50 -26.67
C GLY A 611 -30.29 7.77 -27.19
N LYS A 612 -30.25 7.39 -28.47
CA LYS A 612 -31.37 6.76 -29.19
C LYS A 612 -31.29 5.22 -29.16
N VAL A 613 -32.44 4.57 -29.27
CA VAL A 613 -32.51 3.11 -29.46
C VAL A 613 -32.34 2.72 -30.92
N ALA A 614 -31.75 1.56 -31.17
CA ALA A 614 -31.74 0.88 -32.47
C ALA A 614 -32.54 -0.42 -32.40
N ASP A 615 -33.12 -0.82 -33.54
CA ASP A 615 -33.80 -2.11 -33.68
C ASP A 615 -32.81 -3.18 -34.18
N TYR A 616 -32.64 -4.26 -33.42
CA TYR A 616 -31.80 -5.38 -33.86
C TYR A 616 -32.07 -6.65 -33.09
N LYS A 617 -32.83 -7.59 -33.70
CA LYS A 617 -33.10 -8.95 -33.20
C LYS A 617 -33.71 -9.07 -31.79
N GLU A 618 -33.69 -8.01 -31.00
CA GLU A 618 -34.22 -7.89 -29.66
C GLU A 618 -35.73 -7.67 -29.73
N THR A 619 -36.45 -8.32 -28.82
CA THR A 619 -37.90 -8.15 -28.70
C THR A 619 -38.27 -6.87 -27.96
N ASN A 620 -37.35 -6.30 -27.17
CA ASN A 620 -37.51 -5.05 -26.41
C ASN A 620 -36.21 -4.23 -26.47
N THR A 621 -36.31 -2.97 -26.89
CA THR A 621 -35.18 -2.04 -26.94
C THR A 621 -35.42 -0.88 -25.97
N HIS A 622 -34.36 -0.38 -25.34
CA HIS A 622 -34.52 0.51 -24.20
C HIS A 622 -33.36 1.51 -24.08
N SER A 623 -33.71 2.78 -23.94
CA SER A 623 -32.77 3.84 -23.58
C SER A 623 -33.16 4.43 -22.23
N ALA A 624 -32.19 4.57 -21.32
CA ALA A 624 -32.40 5.11 -19.98
C ALA A 624 -31.34 6.15 -19.64
N VAL A 625 -31.79 7.30 -19.11
CA VAL A 625 -30.89 8.38 -18.66
C VAL A 625 -31.19 8.77 -17.21
N GLY A 626 -30.14 8.86 -16.39
CA GLY A 626 -30.22 9.23 -14.98
C GLY A 626 -29.18 10.25 -14.55
N GLY A 627 -29.47 11.01 -13.49
CA GLY A 627 -28.50 11.95 -12.89
C GLY A 627 -27.31 11.25 -12.25
N LEU A 628 -27.54 10.17 -11.49
CA LEU A 628 -26.50 9.28 -10.94
C LEU A 628 -26.25 8.10 -11.89
N VAL A 629 -27.30 7.33 -12.16
CA VAL A 629 -27.18 6.05 -12.87
C VAL A 629 -28.22 5.94 -13.98
N GLY A 630 -27.79 5.55 -15.17
CA GLY A 630 -28.70 5.31 -16.29
C GLY A 630 -29.62 4.12 -16.05
N TYR A 631 -29.04 2.96 -15.74
CA TYR A 631 -29.78 1.71 -15.53
C TYR A 631 -29.23 0.85 -14.39
N VAL A 632 -30.10 0.36 -13.52
CA VAL A 632 -29.76 -0.56 -12.40
C VAL A 632 -30.39 -1.92 -12.65
N ASP A 633 -29.62 -3.01 -12.50
CA ASP A 633 -30.14 -4.38 -12.61
C ASP A 633 -29.54 -5.32 -11.57
N LYS A 634 -30.34 -5.79 -10.60
CA LYS A 634 -29.86 -6.65 -9.51
C LYS A 634 -28.66 -6.06 -8.76
N ALA A 635 -28.68 -4.76 -8.53
CA ALA A 635 -27.57 -4.01 -7.95
C ALA A 635 -28.07 -2.97 -6.94
N SER A 636 -27.14 -2.29 -6.27
CA SER A 636 -27.43 -1.32 -5.22
C SER A 636 -26.87 0.06 -5.53
N VAL A 637 -27.63 1.10 -5.19
CA VAL A 637 -27.22 2.51 -5.27
C VAL A 637 -27.66 3.20 -3.99
N THR A 638 -26.71 3.67 -3.20
CA THR A 638 -26.99 4.23 -1.87
C THR A 638 -26.23 5.54 -1.60
N GLY A 639 -26.84 6.46 -0.87
CA GLY A 639 -26.15 7.69 -0.39
C GLY A 639 -25.71 8.67 -1.49
N GLY A 640 -26.04 8.42 -2.76
CA GLY A 640 -25.57 9.23 -3.87
C GLY A 640 -26.32 10.55 -4.01
N ILE A 641 -25.63 11.60 -4.45
CA ILE A 641 -26.20 12.94 -4.64
C ILE A 641 -25.97 13.40 -6.08
N ALA A 642 -27.04 13.71 -6.81
CA ALA A 642 -26.98 14.28 -8.15
C ALA A 642 -27.38 15.76 -8.20
N PHE A 643 -26.50 16.55 -8.81
CA PHE A 643 -26.69 17.95 -9.16
C PHE A 643 -26.53 18.12 -10.67
N GLY A 644 -27.58 17.87 -11.46
CA GLY A 644 -27.41 18.06 -12.90
C GLY A 644 -28.63 18.47 -13.69
N LYS A 645 -28.39 18.75 -14.97
CA LYS A 645 -29.46 18.68 -15.96
C LYS A 645 -29.42 17.28 -16.56
N VAL A 646 -30.55 16.58 -16.47
CA VAL A 646 -30.78 15.31 -17.16
C VAL A 646 -31.71 15.58 -18.33
N ALA A 647 -31.37 15.11 -19.53
CA ALA A 647 -32.20 15.28 -20.70
C ALA A 647 -32.04 14.16 -21.72
N MET A 648 -33.04 14.04 -22.57
CA MET A 648 -33.01 13.25 -23.80
C MET A 648 -33.90 13.95 -24.83
N SER A 649 -33.68 13.72 -26.12
CA SER A 649 -34.60 14.24 -27.14
C SER A 649 -36.02 13.69 -26.90
N PRO A 650 -37.06 14.54 -26.86
CA PRO A 650 -38.46 14.11 -26.76
C PRO A 650 -39.06 13.66 -28.11
N ASP A 651 -38.22 13.64 -29.16
CA ASP A 651 -38.59 13.37 -30.54
C ASP A 651 -37.75 12.22 -31.14
N TYR A 652 -37.12 11.39 -30.32
CA TYR A 652 -36.47 10.20 -30.85
C TYR A 652 -37.51 9.22 -31.43
N PRO A 653 -37.21 8.60 -32.58
CA PRO A 653 -38.12 7.64 -33.18
C PRO A 653 -38.17 6.38 -32.32
N SER A 654 -39.33 5.74 -32.25
CA SER A 654 -39.49 4.40 -31.69
C SER A 654 -39.41 3.39 -32.84
N PRO A 655 -38.31 2.64 -33.00
CA PRO A 655 -38.16 1.72 -34.12
C PRO A 655 -39.21 0.59 -34.16
N ASN A 656 -39.72 0.19 -32.99
CA ASN A 656 -40.77 -0.83 -32.85
C ASN A 656 -41.68 -0.54 -31.64
N ASP A 657 -42.79 -1.27 -31.50
CA ASP A 657 -43.79 -1.09 -30.41
C ASP A 657 -43.23 -1.38 -29.01
N HIS A 658 -42.07 -2.01 -28.92
CA HIS A 658 -41.40 -2.41 -27.68
C HIS A 658 -40.14 -1.58 -27.39
N SER A 659 -40.01 -0.45 -28.09
CA SER A 659 -38.95 0.54 -27.86
C SER A 659 -39.39 1.50 -26.77
N TRP A 660 -38.55 1.71 -25.75
CA TRP A 660 -38.87 2.59 -24.62
C TRP A 660 -37.73 3.56 -24.30
N TYR A 661 -38.12 4.74 -23.83
CA TYR A 661 -37.25 5.82 -23.40
C TYR A 661 -37.59 6.21 -21.97
N THR A 662 -36.67 6.01 -21.03
CA THR A 662 -36.89 6.32 -19.62
C THR A 662 -35.93 7.41 -19.12
N LEU A 663 -36.46 8.37 -18.35
CA LEU A 663 -35.68 9.46 -17.80
C LEU A 663 -35.92 9.60 -16.30
N GLY A 664 -34.83 9.66 -15.54
CA GLY A 664 -34.84 9.87 -14.11
C GLY A 664 -33.98 11.05 -13.69
N GLY A 665 -34.49 11.92 -12.82
CA GLY A 665 -33.67 12.96 -12.19
C GLY A 665 -32.46 12.38 -11.43
N VAL A 666 -32.60 11.16 -10.88
CA VAL A 666 -31.54 10.44 -10.15
C VAL A 666 -31.20 9.11 -10.82
N ILE A 667 -32.16 8.20 -10.96
CA ILE A 667 -31.97 6.90 -11.63
C ILE A 667 -32.92 6.78 -12.81
N GLY A 668 -32.39 6.46 -14.00
CA GLY A 668 -33.13 6.41 -15.26
C GLY A 668 -34.07 5.21 -15.41
N ALA A 669 -33.64 4.04 -14.96
CA ALA A 669 -34.44 2.81 -14.90
C ALA A 669 -33.81 1.77 -13.95
N MET A 670 -34.63 0.88 -13.41
CA MET A 670 -34.24 -0.18 -12.49
C MET A 670 -34.90 -1.50 -12.89
N ARG A 671 -34.25 -2.63 -12.59
CA ARG A 671 -34.82 -3.97 -12.68
C ARG A 671 -34.28 -4.79 -11.51
N ASP A 672 -35.16 -5.42 -10.75
CA ASP A 672 -34.79 -6.29 -9.64
C ASP A 672 -33.75 -5.65 -8.68
N ALA A 673 -33.81 -4.33 -8.44
CA ALA A 673 -32.80 -3.64 -7.65
C ALA A 673 -32.71 -4.21 -6.24
N VAL A 674 -31.49 -4.38 -5.73
CA VAL A 674 -31.24 -4.97 -4.40
C VAL A 674 -31.50 -3.93 -3.32
N GLU A 675 -30.84 -2.78 -3.41
CA GLU A 675 -31.03 -1.68 -2.49
C GLU A 675 -30.90 -0.31 -3.15
N ILE A 676 -31.96 0.50 -3.04
CA ILE A 676 -31.99 1.90 -3.46
C ILE A 676 -32.36 2.73 -2.25
N ALA A 677 -31.39 3.41 -1.64
CA ALA A 677 -31.60 4.09 -0.36
C ALA A 677 -30.79 5.38 -0.25
N ARG A 678 -31.34 6.38 0.45
CA ARG A 678 -30.62 7.62 0.80
C ARG A 678 -30.05 8.40 -0.40
N ASN A 679 -30.61 8.24 -1.61
CA ASN A 679 -30.16 8.99 -2.77
C ASN A 679 -30.91 10.30 -2.92
N GLU A 680 -30.21 11.36 -3.32
CA GLU A 680 -30.75 12.71 -3.41
C GLU A 680 -30.58 13.32 -4.81
N GLY A 681 -31.69 13.75 -5.43
CA GLY A 681 -31.69 14.58 -6.62
C GLY A 681 -31.95 16.04 -6.26
N ARG A 682 -30.91 16.88 -6.21
CA ARG A 682 -31.04 18.27 -5.73
C ARG A 682 -31.37 19.29 -6.81
N ASN A 683 -31.45 18.86 -8.06
CA ASN A 683 -31.83 19.72 -9.17
C ASN A 683 -33.28 19.47 -9.57
N ARG A 684 -34.04 20.55 -9.77
CA ARG A 684 -35.44 20.51 -10.22
C ARG A 684 -35.54 19.87 -11.62
N PHE A 685 -35.77 18.57 -11.66
CA PHE A 685 -35.99 17.84 -12.91
C PHE A 685 -37.32 18.27 -13.55
N ASP A 686 -37.31 18.51 -14.87
CA ASP A 686 -38.49 18.94 -15.62
C ASP A 686 -39.01 17.82 -16.53
N THR A 687 -40.16 17.24 -16.18
CA THR A 687 -40.80 16.18 -16.97
C THR A 687 -41.70 16.70 -18.08
N THR A 688 -42.03 18.00 -18.07
CA THR A 688 -42.98 18.63 -19.00
C THR A 688 -42.71 18.29 -20.48
N PRO A 689 -41.45 18.23 -20.97
CA PRO A 689 -41.18 17.90 -22.38
C PRO A 689 -41.62 16.50 -22.83
N TYR A 690 -41.82 15.58 -21.87
CA TYR A 690 -42.09 14.16 -22.12
C TYR A 690 -43.54 13.76 -21.83
N GLU A 691 -44.35 14.67 -21.26
CA GLU A 691 -45.75 14.38 -20.94
C GLU A 691 -46.57 14.11 -22.21
N GLY A 692 -47.28 12.98 -22.24
CA GLY A 692 -48.14 12.58 -23.35
C GLY A 692 -47.39 12.05 -24.59
N LYS A 693 -46.07 11.89 -24.52
CA LYS A 693 -45.26 11.26 -25.58
C LYS A 693 -45.37 9.73 -25.51
N SER A 694 -45.73 9.10 -26.62
CA SER A 694 -45.74 7.63 -26.71
C SER A 694 -44.33 7.07 -26.53
N HIS A 695 -44.18 5.94 -25.83
CA HIS A 695 -42.89 5.28 -25.55
C HIS A 695 -41.92 6.02 -24.62
N TYR A 696 -42.35 7.13 -24.01
CA TYR A 696 -41.55 7.86 -23.02
C TYR A 696 -42.13 7.71 -21.61
N GLU A 697 -41.24 7.49 -20.65
CA GLU A 697 -41.53 7.57 -19.22
C GLU A 697 -40.52 8.50 -18.54
N ALA A 698 -41.02 9.53 -17.85
CA ALA A 698 -40.17 10.49 -17.16
C ALA A 698 -40.66 10.72 -15.73
N GLY A 699 -39.71 10.79 -14.80
CA GLY A 699 -39.97 10.95 -13.37
C GLY A 699 -38.71 11.39 -12.63
N THR A 700 -38.86 11.76 -11.36
CA THR A 700 -37.69 12.11 -10.53
C THR A 700 -36.82 10.87 -10.23
N PHE A 701 -37.46 9.71 -10.16
CA PHE A 701 -36.89 8.35 -10.20
C PHE A 701 -37.81 7.51 -11.09
N THR A 702 -37.28 6.66 -11.97
CA THR A 702 -38.11 6.02 -13.00
C THR A 702 -37.86 4.52 -13.14
N ALA A 703 -38.94 3.77 -13.40
CA ALA A 703 -39.09 2.38 -13.87
C ALA A 703 -38.49 1.22 -13.04
N GLY A 704 -39.34 0.21 -12.76
CA GLY A 704 -38.98 -1.23 -12.77
C GLY A 704 -38.60 -1.96 -11.46
N SER A 705 -38.59 -1.33 -10.29
CA SER A 705 -38.67 -2.05 -9.00
C SER A 705 -39.02 -1.15 -7.81
N GLY A 706 -39.94 -1.60 -6.95
CA GLY A 706 -40.35 -0.95 -5.70
C GLY A 706 -41.48 0.06 -5.87
N SER A 707 -42.32 0.23 -4.84
CA SER A 707 -43.38 1.25 -4.85
C SER A 707 -42.82 2.64 -4.54
N THR A 708 -43.58 3.68 -4.91
CA THR A 708 -43.23 5.08 -4.57
C THR A 708 -42.95 5.26 -3.07
N SER A 709 -43.77 4.64 -2.23
CA SER A 709 -43.67 4.75 -0.78
C SER A 709 -42.42 4.04 -0.27
N GLU A 710 -42.14 2.82 -0.76
CA GLU A 710 -40.95 2.06 -0.38
C GLU A 710 -39.65 2.82 -0.68
N LEU A 711 -39.56 3.44 -1.86
CA LEU A 711 -38.37 4.18 -2.24
C LEU A 711 -38.21 5.46 -1.39
N LYS A 712 -39.30 6.15 -1.05
CA LYS A 712 -39.25 7.31 -0.14
C LYS A 712 -38.91 6.93 1.30
N ASP A 713 -39.47 5.83 1.80
CA ASP A 713 -39.23 5.34 3.16
C ASP A 713 -37.77 4.92 3.38
N LYS A 714 -37.06 4.52 2.32
CA LYS A 714 -35.61 4.29 2.32
C LYS A 714 -34.77 5.57 2.26
N GLY A 715 -35.38 6.74 2.41
CA GLY A 715 -34.69 8.03 2.47
C GLY A 715 -34.30 8.61 1.12
N ASN A 716 -34.84 8.10 0.00
CA ASN A 716 -34.59 8.70 -1.31
C ASN A 716 -35.43 9.97 -1.49
N SER A 717 -34.83 11.01 -2.07
CA SER A 717 -35.48 12.28 -2.34
C SER A 717 -35.05 12.85 -3.70
N ALA A 718 -35.93 13.63 -4.32
CA ALA A 718 -35.57 14.38 -5.53
C ALA A 718 -36.50 15.57 -5.73
N ASP A 719 -35.92 16.70 -6.12
CA ASP A 719 -36.63 17.92 -6.49
C ASP A 719 -37.05 17.89 -7.96
N GLY A 720 -38.22 18.44 -8.28
CA GLY A 720 -38.67 18.56 -9.68
C GLY A 720 -40.16 18.40 -9.88
N THR A 721 -40.51 18.20 -11.14
CA THR A 721 -41.85 17.86 -11.63
C THR A 721 -41.90 16.39 -12.01
N GLY A 722 -43.09 15.79 -12.02
CA GLY A 722 -43.27 14.37 -12.32
C GLY A 722 -43.34 13.48 -11.07
N ALA A 723 -43.77 12.24 -11.27
CA ALA A 723 -43.92 11.28 -10.20
C ALA A 723 -42.58 10.61 -9.85
N PHE A 724 -42.51 10.09 -8.63
CA PHE A 724 -41.55 9.04 -8.29
C PHE A 724 -42.16 7.74 -8.87
N VAL A 725 -41.69 7.28 -10.02
CA VAL A 725 -42.34 6.18 -10.75
C VAL A 725 -41.75 4.86 -10.26
N GLY A 726 -42.41 4.25 -9.26
CA GLY A 726 -42.21 2.85 -8.88
C GLY A 726 -42.92 1.87 -9.83
N SER A 727 -42.84 0.55 -9.56
CA SER A 727 -43.50 -0.52 -10.34
C SER A 727 -45.04 -0.54 -10.21
N ASP A 728 -45.65 0.56 -9.79
CA ASP A 728 -47.10 0.69 -9.56
C ASP A 728 -47.90 0.85 -10.88
N LYS A 729 -47.29 0.47 -12.02
CA LYS A 729 -47.91 0.39 -13.35
C LYS A 729 -47.55 -0.90 -14.07
#